data_AF-A0A1Q7ETQ7-F1
#
_entry.id   AF-A0A1Q7ETQ7-F1
#
_cell.length_a   1.000
_cell.length_b   1.000
_cell.length_c   1.000
_cell.angle_alpha   90.00
_cell.angle_beta   90.00
_cell.angle_gamma   90.00
#
_symmetry.space_group_name_H-M   'P 1'
#
loop_
_entity.id
_entity.type
_entity.pdbx_description
1 polymer ?
#
loop_
_entity_poly.entity_id
_entity_poly.type
_entity_poly.pdbx_seq_one_letter_code
_entity_poly.pdbx_strand_id
1 'polypeptide(L)'
;MSPLEVPTRIPPHNLDAERAVLGAVLLEGRETLPRVIEVLRPSDFYTEAHRSIYETMLRLFDRSEPVDLITLNEELRRHGALDAVGGPAALALLVEHASIAAHLSAYAGIVRDMAVLRELIQTSTQIITQAFDAKEDVQNLVDDAERRIFGLAERRLEGSALPVGKILKNTFEYIERLYERKEHVTGVATGFEKLDLETSGLQPSDFIIIAGRPSMGKTAFALNVAQHVGVVLRGKVLVLSLEMSAPQLVQRMLCSEAKVDSQGVRTGRLSASDWHRLTAAAGRLSEAAIFIDDSPGLTVLEARAKARRMKAEHGLDLLVIDYLQLMRGRAAMESRQQEISEISRSLKALAKELTVPVVALSQLSRAVESRVMRDFRPQLSDLRECVTGDSLVVLADGRRIPIRELVGTTPDVLTMSVTGKITVAKSDRVWRVGTRAVVSVRLASGRRIRATRQHRLLSRRGWTTVDGLAVGDRLAIARSLPEPVSPTTWSDGRVALLGQLIGDGSYLSGQPLRYTTNSEANSAVVYDAARAEFGCQVTRYAGRRGWHQLLISGNGNRWCAGGVNGWLRELGIFSQRSYQKRISTAVFLLSNRQVALLLRHLWATDGTIAPPATGKGSHSVCYSTNSRELARDVAALLLRVGIVARISSTWKAGYRSTFFVSVSGAADQRRFLETVGAFGPREPQARRLEAVLADCRANTHVDTLPREDFGRVKAPMREQGVSDRLMAAVRGTAYCGSAHFRFAPSRGLMRQYADILEDEELRARAINDLFWDRIVAIEPDGEEDVFDLTVPGPASWLADGIVSHNSGALEQDADLILFLYRPSIYKEDLPPDEANITEVIIGKQRNGPVGTVKVVFLPQYARFENIADFHRQPQPF
;
A
#
# COMPACT_ATOMS: atom_id res chain seq x y z
N MET A 1 7.58 -52.45 -0.04
CA MET A 1 8.02 -51.04 0.07
C MET A 1 9.54 -51.07 0.14
N SER A 2 10.23 -50.48 -0.83
CA SER A 2 11.70 -50.42 -0.77
C SER A 2 12.11 -49.51 0.39
N PRO A 3 13.21 -49.80 1.09
CA PRO A 3 13.76 -48.89 2.07
C PRO A 3 14.07 -47.57 1.35
N LEU A 4 13.65 -46.45 1.93
CA LEU A 4 13.96 -45.11 1.45
C LEU A 4 15.48 -44.97 1.36
N GLU A 5 16.02 -45.05 0.14
CA GLU A 5 17.39 -44.63 -0.13
C GLU A 5 17.48 -43.14 0.16
N VAL A 6 17.99 -42.78 1.34
CA VAL A 6 18.43 -41.43 1.63
C VAL A 6 19.66 -41.21 0.76
N PRO A 7 19.64 -40.30 -0.23
CA PRO A 7 20.81 -40.07 -1.06
C PRO A 7 21.92 -39.55 -0.16
N THR A 8 23.17 -39.98 -0.38
CA THR A 8 24.38 -39.42 0.24
C THR A 8 24.51 -37.95 -0.16
N ARG A 9 23.74 -37.08 0.51
CA ARG A 9 23.73 -35.63 0.36
C ARG A 9 24.69 -35.04 1.38
N ILE A 10 25.62 -34.23 0.90
CA ILE A 10 26.53 -33.49 1.76
C ILE A 10 25.71 -32.43 2.52
N PRO A 11 25.87 -32.29 3.85
CA PRO A 11 25.15 -31.27 4.60
C PRO A 11 25.40 -29.85 4.05
N PRO A 12 24.41 -28.94 4.06
CA PRO A 12 24.56 -27.57 3.58
C PRO A 12 25.73 -26.83 4.26
N HIS A 13 26.63 -26.28 3.45
CA HIS A 13 27.81 -25.55 3.94
C HIS A 13 28.32 -24.57 2.86
N ASN A 14 29.13 -23.60 3.28
CA ASN A 14 29.85 -22.71 2.38
C ASN A 14 31.22 -22.37 2.98
N LEU A 15 32.26 -23.12 2.57
CA LEU A 15 33.60 -22.97 3.14
C LEU A 15 34.23 -21.63 2.78
N ASP A 16 33.90 -21.05 1.63
CA ASP A 16 34.46 -19.77 1.21
C ASP A 16 33.92 -18.62 2.07
N ALA A 17 32.64 -18.66 2.42
CA ALA A 17 32.05 -17.73 3.37
C ALA A 17 32.65 -17.88 4.78
N GLU A 18 32.87 -19.12 5.25
CA GLU A 18 33.54 -19.36 6.53
C GLU A 18 34.96 -18.79 6.55
N ARG A 19 35.75 -19.05 5.49
CA ARG A 19 37.11 -18.51 5.35
C ARG A 19 37.12 -16.99 5.30
N ALA A 20 36.19 -16.39 4.55
CA ALA A 20 36.05 -14.95 4.43
C ALA A 20 35.74 -14.25 5.77
N VAL A 21 34.92 -14.88 6.62
CA VAL A 21 34.59 -14.38 7.97
C VAL A 21 35.80 -14.50 8.90
N LEU A 22 36.42 -15.67 8.98
CA LEU A 22 37.58 -15.89 9.85
C LEU A 22 38.78 -15.02 9.44
N GLY A 23 39.02 -14.89 8.13
CA GLY A 23 40.05 -14.02 7.58
C GLY A 23 39.82 -12.54 7.90
N ALA A 24 38.58 -12.06 7.78
CA ALA A 24 38.24 -10.68 8.13
C ALA A 24 38.46 -10.39 9.62
N VAL A 25 38.15 -11.35 10.49
CA VAL A 25 38.46 -11.27 11.93
C VAL A 25 39.97 -11.21 12.18
N LEU A 26 40.79 -11.94 11.42
CA LEU A 26 42.24 -11.89 11.58
C LEU A 26 42.87 -10.58 11.08
N LEU A 27 42.24 -9.88 10.13
CA LEU A 27 42.70 -8.59 9.63
C LEU A 27 42.31 -7.43 10.55
N GLU A 28 41.07 -7.40 11.02
CA GLU A 28 40.47 -6.27 11.74
C GLU A 28 39.72 -6.73 13.00
N GLY A 29 40.34 -7.59 13.81
CA GLY A 29 39.68 -8.31 14.90
C GLY A 29 38.96 -7.44 15.93
N ARG A 30 39.45 -6.22 16.20
CA ARG A 30 38.83 -5.28 17.15
C ARG A 30 37.47 -4.76 16.69
N GLU A 31 37.28 -4.57 15.38
CA GLU A 31 36.05 -3.99 14.81
C GLU A 31 35.10 -5.07 14.29
N THR A 32 35.65 -6.14 13.74
CA THR A 32 34.88 -7.18 13.03
C THR A 32 34.36 -8.26 13.97
N LEU A 33 35.13 -8.70 14.97
CA LEU A 33 34.74 -9.80 15.85
C LEU A 33 33.47 -9.52 16.67
N PRO A 34 33.24 -8.32 17.26
CA PRO A 34 31.98 -8.02 17.95
C PRO A 34 30.75 -8.18 17.05
N ARG A 35 30.86 -7.78 15.78
CA ARG A 35 29.78 -7.91 14.78
C ARG A 35 29.53 -9.35 14.36
N VAL A 36 30.56 -10.20 14.38
CA VAL A 36 30.44 -11.63 14.08
C VAL A 36 29.82 -12.37 15.26
N ILE A 37 30.19 -12.02 16.50
CA ILE A 37 29.64 -12.60 17.74
C ILE A 37 28.12 -12.42 17.81
N GLU A 38 27.59 -11.30 17.34
CA GLU A 38 26.14 -11.05 17.30
C GLU A 38 25.37 -12.01 16.37
N VAL A 39 26.06 -12.65 15.41
CA VAL A 39 25.43 -13.40 14.32
C VAL A 39 25.77 -14.89 14.34
N LEU A 40 26.98 -15.26 14.76
CA LEU A 40 27.52 -16.61 14.64
C LEU A 40 27.97 -17.20 15.98
N ARG A 41 27.71 -18.50 16.14
CA ARG A 41 28.20 -19.35 17.23
C ARG A 41 29.27 -20.30 16.69
N PRO A 42 30.18 -20.84 17.54
CA PRO A 42 31.15 -21.84 17.12
C PRO A 42 30.54 -23.03 16.36
N SER A 43 29.38 -23.53 16.80
CA SER A 43 28.65 -24.62 16.14
C SER A 43 28.22 -24.35 14.69
N ASP A 44 28.21 -23.07 14.28
CA ASP A 44 27.72 -22.65 12.95
C ASP A 44 28.76 -22.90 11.85
N PHE A 45 30.02 -23.12 12.21
CA PHE A 45 31.04 -23.53 11.24
C PHE A 45 30.91 -25.02 10.92
N TYR A 46 31.06 -25.37 9.64
CA TYR A 46 30.89 -26.74 9.17
C TYR A 46 32.07 -27.63 9.55
N THR A 47 33.30 -27.11 9.45
CA THR A 47 34.52 -27.90 9.73
C THR A 47 34.99 -27.71 11.17
N GLU A 48 35.47 -28.80 11.77
CA GLU A 48 36.01 -28.76 13.14
C GLU A 48 37.20 -27.81 13.27
N ALA A 49 38.02 -27.68 12.23
CA ALA A 49 39.11 -26.73 12.18
C ALA A 49 38.61 -25.28 12.32
N HIS A 50 37.60 -24.87 11.55
CA HIS A 50 37.04 -23.52 11.64
C HIS A 50 36.35 -23.26 12.98
N ARG A 51 35.69 -24.28 13.57
CA ARG A 51 35.12 -24.18 14.94
C ARG A 51 36.20 -23.89 15.95
N SER A 52 37.26 -24.70 15.97
CA SER A 52 38.38 -24.56 16.90
C SER A 52 39.09 -23.22 16.75
N ILE A 53 39.23 -22.72 15.51
CA ILE A 53 39.79 -21.39 15.23
C ILE A 53 38.90 -20.31 15.85
N TYR A 54 37.59 -20.33 15.56
CA TYR A 54 36.67 -19.32 16.07
C TYR A 54 36.54 -19.34 17.60
N GLU A 55 36.47 -20.52 18.22
CA GLU A 55 36.49 -20.65 19.69
C GLU A 55 37.75 -20.03 20.31
N THR A 56 38.90 -20.20 19.66
CA THR A 56 40.15 -19.64 20.15
C THR A 56 40.16 -18.11 19.99
N MET A 57 39.61 -17.58 18.89
CA MET A 57 39.40 -16.13 18.73
C MET A 57 38.50 -15.56 19.84
N LEU A 58 37.41 -16.25 20.20
CA LEU A 58 36.54 -15.85 21.30
C LEU A 58 37.28 -15.84 22.65
N ARG A 59 38.10 -16.86 22.95
CA ARG A 59 38.89 -16.91 24.19
C ARG A 59 39.92 -15.78 24.30
N LEU A 60 40.51 -15.36 23.18
CA LEU A 60 41.41 -14.20 23.13
C LEU A 60 40.61 -12.91 23.37
N PHE A 61 39.46 -12.77 22.72
CA PHE A 61 38.58 -11.62 22.89
C PHE A 61 38.05 -11.47 24.32
N ASP A 62 37.64 -12.57 24.96
CA ASP A 62 37.16 -12.59 26.35
C ASP A 62 38.24 -12.15 27.35
N ARG A 63 39.52 -12.40 27.03
CA ARG A 63 40.68 -11.91 27.79
C ARG A 63 41.10 -10.49 27.43
N SER A 64 40.37 -9.83 26.53
CA SER A 64 40.72 -8.51 25.98
C SER A 64 42.09 -8.49 25.30
N GLU A 65 42.56 -9.64 24.79
CA GLU A 65 43.77 -9.75 23.99
C GLU A 65 43.44 -9.47 22.50
N PRO A 66 44.37 -8.86 21.74
CA PRO A 66 44.14 -8.61 20.32
C PRO A 66 43.99 -9.93 19.57
N VAL A 67 42.99 -10.02 18.68
CA VAL A 67 42.76 -11.19 17.83
C VAL A 67 43.38 -10.92 16.47
N ASP A 68 44.56 -11.48 16.24
CA ASP A 68 45.30 -11.40 14.98
C ASP A 68 46.00 -12.73 14.68
N LEU A 69 46.69 -12.83 13.54
CA LEU A 69 47.35 -14.06 13.10
C LEU A 69 48.41 -14.55 14.10
N ILE A 70 49.10 -13.64 14.79
CA ILE A 70 50.20 -13.99 15.70
C ILE A 70 49.63 -14.52 17.01
N THR A 71 48.69 -13.79 17.62
CA THR A 71 48.08 -14.18 18.90
C THR A 71 47.27 -15.46 18.78
N LEU A 72 46.54 -15.64 17.68
CA LEU A 72 45.81 -16.87 17.41
C LEU A 72 46.75 -18.09 17.28
N ASN A 73 47.86 -17.93 16.57
CA ASN A 73 48.82 -19.03 16.35
C ASN A 73 49.49 -19.47 17.66
N GLU A 74 49.91 -18.51 18.49
CA GLU A 74 50.50 -18.80 19.80
C GLU A 74 49.48 -19.48 20.74
N GLU A 75 48.24 -19.00 20.76
CA GLU A 75 47.18 -19.59 21.59
C GLU A 75 46.80 -21.01 21.15
N LEU A 76 46.68 -21.25 19.84
CA LEU A 76 46.45 -22.58 19.28
C LEU A 76 47.61 -23.55 19.56
N ARG A 77 48.86 -23.05 19.53
CA ARG A 77 50.05 -23.83 19.87
C ARG A 77 50.05 -24.21 21.35
N ARG A 78 49.73 -23.25 22.22
CA ARG A 78 49.71 -23.43 23.69
C ARG A 78 48.75 -24.54 24.12
N HIS A 79 47.62 -24.70 23.44
CA HIS A 79 46.62 -25.72 23.75
C HIS A 79 46.72 -26.98 22.85
N GLY A 80 47.77 -27.11 22.04
CA GLY A 80 48.01 -28.29 21.20
C GLY A 80 47.03 -28.48 20.05
N ALA A 81 46.28 -27.44 19.66
CA ALA A 81 45.27 -27.48 18.60
C ALA A 81 45.80 -27.01 17.24
N LEU A 82 47.02 -26.45 17.19
CA LEU A 82 47.60 -25.86 15.97
C LEU A 82 47.69 -26.86 14.81
N ASP A 83 48.13 -28.09 15.05
CA ASP A 83 48.24 -29.10 13.99
C ASP A 83 46.86 -29.57 13.51
N ALA A 84 45.88 -29.63 14.40
CA ALA A 84 44.50 -30.05 14.09
C ALA A 84 43.76 -29.05 13.18
N VAL A 85 44.14 -27.77 13.21
CA VAL A 85 43.58 -26.73 12.33
C VAL A 85 44.35 -26.55 11.02
N GLY A 86 45.38 -27.37 10.76
CA GLY A 86 46.19 -27.32 9.53
C GLY A 86 47.47 -26.48 9.64
N GLY A 87 47.86 -26.11 10.86
CA GLY A 87 49.11 -25.39 11.15
C GLY A 87 49.14 -23.93 10.73
N PRO A 88 50.30 -23.25 10.88
CA PRO A 88 50.45 -21.83 10.56
C PRO A 88 50.10 -21.48 9.11
N ALA A 89 50.35 -22.39 8.17
CA ALA A 89 50.07 -22.17 6.75
C ALA A 89 48.56 -22.06 6.48
N ALA A 90 47.73 -22.86 7.16
CA ALA A 90 46.27 -22.78 7.01
C ALA A 90 45.71 -21.44 7.51
N LEU A 91 46.24 -20.92 8.63
CA LEU A 91 45.83 -19.62 9.17
C LEU A 91 46.25 -18.47 8.24
N ALA A 92 47.42 -18.55 7.61
CA ALA A 92 47.86 -17.55 6.64
C ALA A 92 46.95 -17.51 5.40
N LEU A 93 46.48 -18.67 4.93
CA LEU A 93 45.51 -18.75 3.82
C LEU A 93 44.16 -18.11 4.17
N LEU A 94 43.72 -18.16 5.42
CA LEU A 94 42.49 -17.46 5.84
C LEU A 94 42.62 -15.95 5.67
N VAL A 95 43.79 -15.38 5.95
CA VAL A 95 44.06 -13.96 5.77
C VAL A 95 44.06 -13.57 4.30
N GLU A 96 44.58 -14.43 3.42
CA GLU A 96 44.56 -14.21 1.97
C GLU A 96 43.13 -14.21 1.39
N HIS A 97 42.26 -15.06 1.94
CA HIS A 97 40.85 -15.15 1.55
C HIS A 97 39.92 -14.21 2.34
N ALA A 98 40.49 -13.30 3.14
CA ALA A 98 39.72 -12.37 3.95
C ALA A 98 38.85 -11.45 3.08
N SER A 99 37.59 -11.28 3.48
CA SER A 99 36.70 -10.31 2.84
C SER A 99 36.91 -8.89 3.36
N ILE A 100 36.55 -7.90 2.55
CA ILE A 100 36.43 -6.50 2.99
C ILE A 100 35.31 -6.42 4.05
N ALA A 101 35.58 -5.73 5.16
CA ALA A 101 34.65 -5.59 6.30
C ALA A 101 33.22 -5.11 5.95
N ALA A 102 33.05 -4.47 4.79
CA ALA A 102 31.75 -4.07 4.23
C ALA A 102 30.82 -5.26 3.91
N HIS A 103 31.37 -6.42 3.55
CA HIS A 103 30.60 -7.63 3.19
C HIS A 103 30.53 -8.67 4.32
N LEU A 104 31.20 -8.42 5.45
CA LEU A 104 31.26 -9.33 6.59
C LEU A 104 29.89 -9.81 7.06
N SER A 105 28.91 -8.91 7.16
CA SER A 105 27.55 -9.25 7.59
C SER A 105 26.82 -10.15 6.59
N ALA A 106 27.12 -10.03 5.29
CA ALA A 106 26.53 -10.89 4.26
C ALA A 106 27.13 -12.30 4.34
N TYR A 107 28.45 -12.42 4.48
CA TYR A 107 29.12 -13.73 4.62
C TYR A 107 28.76 -14.42 5.94
N ALA A 108 28.72 -13.68 7.05
CA ALA A 108 28.24 -14.21 8.32
C ALA A 108 26.78 -14.69 8.23
N GLY A 109 25.92 -13.96 7.51
CA GLY A 109 24.56 -14.39 7.20
C GLY A 109 24.51 -15.70 6.42
N ILE A 110 25.38 -15.88 5.42
CA ILE A 110 25.47 -17.13 4.65
C ILE A 110 25.86 -18.31 5.55
N VAL A 111 26.90 -18.14 6.39
CA VAL A 111 27.34 -19.21 7.32
C VAL A 111 26.21 -19.60 8.28
N ARG A 112 25.53 -18.61 8.86
CA ARG A 112 24.39 -18.82 9.76
C ARG A 112 23.24 -19.55 9.06
N ASP A 113 22.87 -19.10 7.86
CA ASP A 113 21.77 -19.71 7.10
C ASP A 113 22.08 -21.18 6.74
N MET A 114 23.35 -21.49 6.39
CA MET A 114 23.79 -22.88 6.19
C MET A 114 23.75 -23.70 7.49
N ALA A 115 24.12 -23.12 8.63
CA ALA A 115 24.02 -23.77 9.93
C ALA A 115 22.58 -24.10 10.32
N VAL A 116 21.65 -23.16 10.11
CA VAL A 116 20.21 -23.36 10.34
C VAL A 116 19.67 -24.50 9.47
N LEU A 117 20.08 -24.57 8.20
CA LEU A 117 19.69 -25.69 7.32
C LEU A 117 20.23 -27.04 7.83
N ARG A 118 21.47 -27.09 8.34
CA ARG A 118 22.02 -28.32 8.93
C ARG A 118 21.27 -28.74 10.19
N GLU A 119 20.98 -27.81 11.08
CA GLU A 119 20.24 -28.06 12.32
C GLU A 119 18.79 -28.48 12.04
N LEU A 120 18.15 -27.92 11.00
CA LEU A 120 16.84 -28.38 10.53
C LEU A 120 16.88 -29.82 10.02
N ILE A 121 17.91 -30.18 9.23
CA ILE A 121 18.09 -31.56 8.75
C ILE A 121 18.30 -32.51 9.94
N GLN A 122 19.15 -32.15 10.90
CA GLN A 122 19.39 -32.96 12.10
C GLN A 122 18.12 -33.12 12.93
N THR A 123 17.40 -32.03 13.20
CA THR A 123 16.15 -32.04 13.96
C THR A 123 15.08 -32.87 13.27
N SER A 124 14.93 -32.73 11.94
CA SER A 124 13.98 -33.54 11.16
C SER A 124 14.35 -35.02 11.19
N THR A 125 15.64 -35.35 11.11
CA THR A 125 16.12 -36.74 11.19
C THR A 125 15.87 -37.33 12.58
N GLN A 126 16.05 -36.55 13.64
CA GLN A 126 15.71 -36.96 15.00
C GLN A 126 14.21 -37.18 15.17
N ILE A 127 13.37 -36.28 14.68
CA ILE A 127 11.90 -36.42 14.71
C ILE A 127 11.47 -37.69 13.96
N ILE A 128 12.04 -37.94 12.78
CA ILE A 128 11.78 -39.17 12.00
C ILE A 128 12.20 -40.41 12.81
N THR A 129 13.40 -40.40 13.40
CA THR A 129 13.91 -41.53 14.21
C THR A 129 13.00 -41.78 15.42
N GLN A 130 12.64 -40.73 16.15
CA GLN A 130 11.71 -40.81 17.28
C GLN A 130 10.33 -41.32 16.87
N ALA A 131 9.83 -40.93 15.69
CA ALA A 131 8.56 -41.42 15.17
C ALA A 131 8.59 -42.93 14.83
N PHE A 132 9.74 -43.46 14.39
CA PHE A 132 9.93 -44.90 14.16
C PHE A 132 10.16 -45.69 15.45
N ASP A 133 10.83 -45.11 16.44
CA ASP A 133 11.15 -45.73 17.73
C ASP A 133 10.04 -45.59 18.78
N ALA A 134 8.95 -44.87 18.47
CA ALA A 134 7.95 -44.42 19.42
C ALA A 134 7.29 -45.58 20.21
N LYS A 135 7.55 -45.60 21.53
CA LYS A 135 6.75 -46.30 22.57
C LYS A 135 5.91 -45.33 23.42
N GLU A 136 5.94 -44.04 23.09
CA GLU A 136 5.33 -42.94 23.86
C GLU A 136 4.05 -42.42 23.21
N ASP A 137 3.32 -41.55 23.93
CA ASP A 137 2.09 -40.89 23.47
C ASP A 137 2.37 -39.97 22.28
N VAL A 138 1.61 -40.17 21.20
CA VAL A 138 1.69 -39.42 19.94
C VAL A 138 1.58 -37.91 20.18
N GLN A 139 0.78 -37.49 21.15
CA GLN A 139 0.54 -36.07 21.39
C GLN A 139 1.78 -35.36 21.97
N ASN A 140 2.52 -36.02 22.86
CA ASN A 140 3.77 -35.49 23.38
C ASN A 140 4.85 -35.40 22.28
N LEU A 141 4.87 -36.37 21.35
CA LEU A 141 5.82 -36.37 20.23
C LEU A 141 5.56 -35.22 19.25
N VAL A 142 4.29 -34.90 18.99
CA VAL A 142 3.90 -33.74 18.17
C VAL A 142 4.30 -32.43 18.86
N ASP A 143 4.02 -32.29 20.15
CA ASP A 143 4.38 -31.08 20.92
C ASP A 143 5.90 -30.87 20.99
N ASP A 144 6.68 -31.93 21.17
CA ASP A 144 8.15 -31.85 21.18
C ASP A 144 8.72 -31.51 19.79
N ALA A 145 8.11 -32.05 18.72
CA ALA A 145 8.47 -31.71 17.35
C ALA A 145 8.18 -30.23 17.04
N GLU A 146 7.01 -29.72 17.45
CA GLU A 146 6.67 -28.30 17.31
C GLU A 146 7.68 -27.42 18.05
N ARG A 147 7.97 -27.71 19.33
CA ARG A 147 8.93 -26.91 20.12
C ARG A 147 10.31 -26.84 19.47
N ARG A 148 10.83 -27.97 18.97
CA ARG A 148 12.15 -28.02 18.32
C ARG A 148 12.19 -27.24 17.00
N ILE A 149 11.13 -27.32 16.20
CA ILE A 149 11.01 -26.56 14.95
C ILE A 149 10.85 -25.06 15.23
N PHE A 150 10.08 -24.68 16.25
CA PHE A 150 9.91 -23.28 16.64
C PHE A 150 11.21 -22.66 17.20
N GLY A 151 11.99 -23.40 18.00
CA GLY A 151 13.29 -22.92 18.51
C GLY A 151 14.30 -22.61 17.39
N LEU A 152 14.23 -23.31 16.26
CA LEU A 152 14.99 -23.01 15.05
C LEU A 152 14.59 -21.68 14.39
N ALA A 153 13.31 -21.29 14.48
CA ALA A 153 12.81 -20.02 13.94
C ALA A 153 13.24 -18.81 14.79
N GLU A 154 13.40 -18.99 16.11
CA GLU A 154 13.85 -17.94 17.03
C GLU A 154 15.31 -17.52 16.83
N ARG A 155 16.20 -18.43 16.38
CA ARG A 155 17.59 -18.07 16.03
C ARG A 155 17.69 -17.02 14.92
N ARG A 156 16.64 -16.85 14.12
CA ARG A 156 16.58 -15.80 13.08
C ARG A 156 16.20 -14.43 13.63
N LEU A 157 15.74 -14.36 14.89
CA LEU A 157 15.08 -13.20 15.53
C LEU A 157 15.85 -12.62 16.73
N GLU A 158 16.99 -13.20 17.14
CA GLU A 158 17.84 -12.68 18.21
C GLU A 158 18.43 -11.30 17.81
N GLY A 159 17.75 -10.24 18.23
CA GLY A 159 18.16 -8.85 18.03
C GLY A 159 17.13 -7.78 18.38
N SER A 160 15.93 -8.13 18.87
CA SER A 160 14.80 -7.16 18.88
C SER A 160 14.09 -6.90 20.21
N ALA A 161 14.38 -7.61 21.30
CA ALA A 161 13.67 -7.40 22.58
C ALA A 161 14.63 -7.19 23.76
N LEU A 162 14.66 -5.96 24.29
CA LEU A 162 15.32 -5.64 25.55
C LEU A 162 14.29 -5.72 26.71
N PRO A 163 14.62 -6.33 27.85
CA PRO A 163 13.72 -6.36 29.00
C PRO A 163 13.50 -4.94 29.53
N VAL A 164 12.24 -4.59 29.79
CA VAL A 164 11.82 -3.25 30.24
C VAL A 164 12.63 -2.77 31.45
N GLY A 165 12.98 -3.66 32.38
CA GLY A 165 13.81 -3.33 33.55
C GLY A 165 15.18 -2.71 33.20
N LYS A 166 15.83 -3.15 32.12
CA LYS A 166 17.09 -2.54 31.64
C LYS A 166 16.87 -1.17 31.00
N ILE A 167 15.74 -0.96 30.33
CA ILE A 167 15.37 0.31 29.70
C ILE A 167 15.01 1.35 30.78
N LEU A 168 14.24 0.94 31.79
CA LEU A 168 13.75 1.81 32.86
C LEU A 168 14.87 2.53 33.60
N LYS A 169 15.99 1.84 33.89
CA LYS A 169 17.13 2.47 34.59
C LYS A 169 17.66 3.68 33.80
N ASN A 170 17.92 3.49 32.51
CA ASN A 170 18.41 4.57 31.63
C ASN A 170 17.34 5.67 31.45
N THR A 171 16.06 5.31 31.41
CA THR A 171 14.96 6.28 31.31
C THR A 171 14.83 7.13 32.58
N PHE A 172 14.94 6.54 33.77
CA PHE A 172 14.89 7.29 35.03
C PHE A 172 16.09 8.21 35.21
N GLU A 173 17.30 7.76 34.87
CA GLU A 173 18.49 8.63 34.86
C GLU A 173 18.32 9.83 33.91
N TYR A 174 17.64 9.64 32.77
CA TYR A 174 17.32 10.73 31.86
C TYR A 174 16.28 11.69 32.46
N ILE A 175 15.22 11.18 33.09
CA ILE A 175 14.18 12.00 33.75
C ILE A 175 14.78 12.80 34.93
N GLU A 176 15.66 12.20 35.73
CA GLU A 176 16.35 12.89 36.83
C GLU A 176 17.18 14.07 36.32
N ARG A 177 17.95 13.89 35.24
CA ARG A 177 18.69 15.00 34.61
C ARG A 177 17.79 16.13 34.15
N LEU A 178 16.61 15.80 33.60
CA LEU A 178 15.63 16.81 33.17
C LEU A 178 15.04 17.56 34.38
N TYR A 179 14.74 16.85 35.47
CA TYR A 179 14.22 17.44 36.70
C TYR A 179 15.23 18.38 37.36
N GLU A 180 16.50 17.99 37.44
CA GLU A 180 17.58 18.80 38.04
C GLU A 180 17.86 20.09 37.27
N ARG A 181 17.78 20.06 35.94
CA ARG A 181 18.10 21.22 35.07
C ARG A 181 16.97 22.24 34.93
N LYS A 182 15.73 21.88 35.30
CA LYS A 182 14.52 22.71 35.07
C LYS A 182 14.38 23.22 33.62
N GLU A 183 14.93 22.48 32.66
CA GLU A 183 14.90 22.83 31.25
C GLU A 183 13.51 22.54 30.67
N HIS A 184 12.89 23.55 30.04
CA HIS A 184 11.57 23.42 29.40
C HIS A 184 11.66 22.76 28.00
N VAL A 185 12.87 22.65 27.45
CA VAL A 185 13.15 22.11 26.11
C VAL A 185 14.04 20.89 26.28
N THR A 186 13.50 19.71 25.98
CA THR A 186 14.17 18.42 26.17
C THR A 186 14.86 17.93 24.90
N GLY A 187 14.40 18.39 23.73
CA GLY A 187 15.00 18.15 22.42
C GLY A 187 15.90 19.29 21.94
N VAL A 188 16.18 19.31 20.64
CA VAL A 188 16.96 20.38 20.00
C VAL A 188 16.07 21.63 19.87
N ALA A 189 16.45 22.73 20.52
CA ALA A 189 15.70 23.99 20.45
C ALA A 189 15.72 24.57 19.03
N THR A 190 14.58 25.03 18.55
CA THR A 190 14.41 25.64 17.22
C THR A 190 14.81 27.11 17.18
N GLY A 191 14.86 27.77 18.34
CA GLY A 191 15.09 29.21 18.48
C GLY A 191 13.81 30.04 18.43
N PHE A 192 12.64 29.38 18.28
CA PHE A 192 11.34 30.00 18.37
C PHE A 192 10.68 29.61 19.69
N GLU A 193 10.73 30.49 20.69
CA GLU A 193 10.40 30.19 22.09
C GLU A 193 9.02 29.52 22.25
N LYS A 194 8.01 30.04 21.55
CA LYS A 194 6.66 29.46 21.59
C LYS A 194 6.57 28.09 20.92
N LEU A 195 7.32 27.87 19.84
CA LEU A 195 7.36 26.56 19.18
C LEU A 195 8.10 25.55 20.07
N ASP A 196 9.20 25.97 20.68
CA ASP A 196 9.98 25.15 21.61
C ASP A 196 9.18 24.79 22.86
N LEU A 197 8.33 25.69 23.35
CA LEU A 197 7.40 25.40 24.45
C LEU A 197 6.35 24.34 24.08
N GLU A 198 5.74 24.46 22.89
CA GLU A 198 4.68 23.55 22.43
C GLU A 198 5.21 22.17 21.98
N THR A 199 6.47 22.11 21.53
CA THR A 199 7.11 20.88 21.00
C THR A 199 8.10 20.25 21.98
N SER A 200 8.48 20.98 23.04
CA SER A 200 9.64 20.68 23.89
C SER A 200 10.95 20.54 23.10
N GLY A 201 11.04 21.21 21.94
CA GLY A 201 12.16 21.08 20.98
C GLY A 201 12.03 19.86 20.08
N LEU A 202 12.90 19.78 19.07
CA LEU A 202 12.93 18.67 18.12
C LEU A 202 13.53 17.42 18.79
N GLN A 203 12.71 16.39 18.99
CA GLN A 203 13.11 15.23 19.77
C GLN A 203 14.08 14.31 18.99
N PRO A 204 15.06 13.68 19.68
CA PRO A 204 15.88 12.64 19.07
C PRO A 204 15.02 11.49 18.53
N SER A 205 15.44 10.92 17.40
CA SER A 205 14.72 9.83 16.71
C SER A 205 13.41 10.20 16.01
N ASP A 206 12.99 11.47 16.07
CA ASP A 206 11.79 11.93 15.37
C ASP A 206 12.07 12.29 13.91
N PHE A 207 11.08 12.00 13.08
CA PHE A 207 11.00 12.43 11.70
C PHE A 207 9.98 13.57 11.61
N ILE A 208 10.47 14.75 11.26
CA ILE A 208 9.73 16.01 11.26
C ILE A 208 9.50 16.46 9.82
N ILE A 209 8.26 16.76 9.46
CA ILE A 209 7.92 17.32 8.15
C ILE A 209 7.58 18.80 8.31
N ILE A 210 8.21 19.66 7.51
CA ILE A 210 7.82 21.06 7.37
C ILE A 210 7.22 21.25 5.98
N ALA A 211 5.91 21.47 5.93
CA ALA A 211 5.14 21.52 4.70
C ALA A 211 4.55 22.91 4.43
N GLY A 212 4.46 23.28 3.16
CA GLY A 212 3.95 24.59 2.76
C GLY A 212 3.94 24.78 1.25
N ARG A 213 3.12 25.71 0.78
CA ARG A 213 3.10 26.13 -0.63
C ARG A 213 4.44 26.79 -1.03
N PRO A 214 4.73 26.93 -2.34
CA PRO A 214 5.81 27.80 -2.80
C PRO A 214 5.70 29.20 -2.14
N SER A 215 6.84 29.85 -1.90
CA SER A 215 6.93 31.19 -1.29
C SER A 215 6.48 31.33 0.17
N MET A 216 6.02 30.27 0.84
CA MET A 216 5.69 30.29 2.28
C MET A 216 6.91 30.39 3.21
N GLY A 217 8.14 30.30 2.67
CA GLY A 217 9.37 30.44 3.45
C GLY A 217 9.92 29.14 4.05
N LYS A 218 9.53 27.96 3.56
CA LYS A 218 10.01 26.64 4.07
C LYS A 218 11.52 26.56 4.25
N THR A 219 12.28 26.81 3.19
CA THR A 219 13.75 26.78 3.24
C THR A 219 14.29 27.81 4.22
N ALA A 220 13.79 29.05 4.21
CA ALA A 220 14.23 30.09 5.14
C ALA A 220 13.99 29.69 6.61
N PHE A 221 12.81 29.12 6.91
CA PHE A 221 12.48 28.64 8.24
C PHE A 221 13.42 27.52 8.71
N ALA A 222 13.65 26.50 7.88
CA ALA A 222 14.57 25.42 8.21
C ALA A 222 16.03 25.87 8.33
N LEU A 223 16.47 26.83 7.51
CA LEU A 223 17.79 27.43 7.65
C LEU A 223 17.92 28.23 8.95
N ASN A 224 16.89 28.96 9.39
CA ASN A 224 16.95 29.70 10.66
C ASN A 224 17.04 28.75 11.86
N VAL A 225 16.34 27.62 11.82
CA VAL A 225 16.51 26.54 12.81
C VAL A 225 17.94 26.00 12.77
N ALA A 226 18.46 25.65 11.59
CA ALA A 226 19.83 25.16 11.43
C ALA A 226 20.89 26.15 11.94
N GLN A 227 20.68 27.45 11.68
CA GLN A 227 21.56 28.53 12.16
C GLN A 227 21.49 28.67 13.68
N HIS A 228 20.31 28.62 14.28
CA HIS A 228 20.18 28.66 15.73
C HIS A 228 20.93 27.50 16.38
N VAL A 229 20.75 26.28 15.86
CA VAL A 229 21.46 25.10 16.35
C VAL A 229 22.98 25.23 16.17
N GLY A 230 23.44 25.62 14.97
CA GLY A 230 24.88 25.70 14.67
C GLY A 230 25.61 26.86 15.34
N VAL A 231 24.99 28.04 15.41
CA VAL A 231 25.63 29.28 15.90
C VAL A 231 25.39 29.48 17.40
N VAL A 232 24.15 29.31 17.87
CA VAL A 232 23.77 29.62 19.26
C VAL A 232 23.99 28.40 20.17
N LEU A 233 23.46 27.24 19.79
CA LEU A 233 23.61 26.01 20.58
C LEU A 233 24.98 25.33 20.38
N ARG A 234 25.74 25.76 19.38
CA ARG A 234 27.00 25.13 18.93
C ARG A 234 26.85 23.63 18.63
N GLY A 235 25.65 23.23 18.19
CA GLY A 235 25.34 21.88 17.73
C GLY A 235 25.80 21.65 16.29
N LYS A 236 25.82 20.38 15.90
CA LYS A 236 26.34 19.93 14.61
C LYS A 236 25.18 19.63 13.66
N VAL A 237 25.11 20.35 12.56
CA VAL A 237 23.98 20.30 11.62
C VAL A 237 24.44 19.85 10.25
N LEU A 238 23.72 18.92 9.63
CA LEU A 238 23.89 18.55 8.23
C LEU A 238 22.67 19.01 7.42
N VAL A 239 22.90 19.78 6.36
CA VAL A 239 21.88 20.24 5.42
C VAL A 239 22.12 19.57 4.06
N LEU A 240 21.17 18.73 3.64
CA LEU A 240 21.14 18.12 2.32
C LEU A 240 20.18 18.94 1.43
N SER A 241 20.73 19.69 0.49
CA SER A 241 19.98 20.59 -0.39
C SER A 241 19.90 20.03 -1.81
N LEU A 242 18.70 19.71 -2.26
CA LEU A 242 18.43 19.18 -3.59
C LEU A 242 17.91 20.26 -4.57
N GLU A 243 17.42 21.39 -4.05
CA GLU A 243 16.88 22.49 -4.86
C GLU A 243 17.87 23.65 -5.05
N MET A 244 18.58 24.04 -3.99
CA MET A 244 19.45 25.22 -3.96
C MET A 244 20.92 24.86 -3.83
N SER A 245 21.81 25.66 -4.43
CA SER A 245 23.26 25.45 -4.28
C SER A 245 23.77 25.92 -2.92
N ALA A 246 24.87 25.35 -2.45
CA ALA A 246 25.48 25.71 -1.17
C ALA A 246 25.79 27.21 -1.06
N PRO A 247 26.35 27.90 -2.08
CA PRO A 247 26.54 29.35 -2.02
C PRO A 247 25.25 30.15 -1.84
N GLN A 248 24.13 29.71 -2.45
CA GLN A 248 22.84 30.40 -2.29
C GLN A 248 22.28 30.24 -0.88
N LEU A 249 22.45 29.06 -0.27
CA LEU A 249 22.06 28.82 1.12
C LEU A 249 22.91 29.64 2.09
N VAL A 250 24.24 29.65 1.92
CA VAL A 250 25.16 30.44 2.74
C VAL A 250 24.89 31.94 2.61
N GLN A 251 24.62 32.43 1.41
CA GLN A 251 24.23 33.84 1.21
C GLN A 251 22.97 34.19 2.00
N ARG A 252 21.95 33.32 2.01
CA ARG A 252 20.74 33.52 2.81
C ARG A 252 21.04 33.49 4.31
N MET A 253 21.87 32.57 4.76
CA MET A 253 22.32 32.50 6.15
C MET A 253 23.03 33.80 6.56
N LEU A 254 23.94 34.31 5.73
CA LEU A 254 24.67 35.56 5.95
C LEU A 254 23.73 36.76 6.05
N CYS A 255 22.81 36.92 5.09
CA CYS A 255 21.82 38.00 5.12
C CYS A 255 20.94 37.93 6.38
N SER A 256 20.50 36.73 6.74
CA SER A 256 19.70 36.50 7.94
C SER A 256 20.46 36.83 9.22
N GLU A 257 21.72 36.40 9.34
CA GLU A 257 22.55 36.60 10.52
C GLU A 257 23.07 38.04 10.67
N ALA A 258 23.33 38.72 9.55
CA ALA A 258 23.77 40.12 9.52
C ALA A 258 22.61 41.12 9.61
N LYS A 259 21.36 40.67 9.40
CA LYS A 259 20.18 41.53 9.18
C LYS A 259 20.43 42.57 8.07
N VAL A 260 20.94 42.09 6.93
CA VAL A 260 21.28 42.90 5.75
C VAL A 260 20.41 42.47 4.57
N ASP A 261 19.91 43.44 3.80
CA ASP A 261 19.00 43.20 2.69
C ASP A 261 19.60 42.27 1.63
N SER A 262 18.88 41.18 1.35
CA SER A 262 19.32 40.14 0.43
C SER A 262 19.38 40.59 -1.03
N GLN A 263 18.52 41.54 -1.43
CA GLN A 263 18.55 42.12 -2.76
C GLN A 263 19.75 43.09 -2.92
N GLY A 264 20.06 43.88 -1.90
CA GLY A 264 21.27 44.70 -1.81
C GLY A 264 22.54 43.86 -1.96
N VAL A 265 22.65 42.74 -1.24
CA VAL A 265 23.79 41.81 -1.38
C VAL A 265 23.87 41.24 -2.80
N ARG A 266 22.74 40.82 -3.38
CA ARG A 266 22.72 40.25 -4.74
C ARG A 266 23.06 41.27 -5.82
N THR A 267 22.69 42.53 -5.64
CA THR A 267 22.94 43.61 -6.61
C THR A 267 24.25 44.35 -6.35
N GLY A 268 24.98 44.00 -5.29
CA GLY A 268 26.22 44.68 -4.87
C GLY A 268 26.01 46.08 -4.29
N ARG A 269 24.77 46.48 -4.00
CA ARG A 269 24.43 47.79 -3.44
C ARG A 269 24.40 47.68 -1.91
N LEU A 270 25.58 47.79 -1.31
CA LEU A 270 25.78 47.67 0.14
C LEU A 270 26.41 48.95 0.70
N SER A 271 25.92 49.41 1.85
CA SER A 271 26.57 50.48 2.60
C SER A 271 27.84 49.96 3.30
N ALA A 272 28.73 50.86 3.72
CA ALA A 272 29.88 50.48 4.54
C ALA A 272 29.47 49.77 5.85
N SER A 273 28.33 50.17 6.43
CA SER A 273 27.78 49.53 7.63
C SER A 273 27.29 48.11 7.37
N ASP A 274 26.73 47.84 6.19
CA ASP A 274 26.29 46.49 5.79
C ASP A 274 27.48 45.55 5.65
N TRP A 275 28.59 46.04 5.06
CA TRP A 275 29.84 45.29 4.96
C TRP A 275 30.40 44.89 6.33
N HIS A 276 30.38 45.80 7.31
CA HIS A 276 30.79 45.47 8.68
C HIS A 276 29.90 44.39 9.30
N ARG A 277 28.56 44.50 9.15
CA ARG A 277 27.62 43.49 9.67
C ARG A 277 27.79 42.13 9.00
N LEU A 278 27.97 42.09 7.69
CA LEU A 278 28.22 40.88 6.92
C LEU A 278 29.54 40.22 7.33
N THR A 279 30.61 41.00 7.53
CA THR A 279 31.91 40.48 7.97
C THR A 279 31.81 39.86 9.37
N ALA A 280 31.12 40.52 10.29
CA ALA A 280 30.88 39.98 11.63
C ALA A 280 30.03 38.70 11.61
N ALA A 281 28.99 38.64 10.77
CA ALA A 281 28.17 37.45 10.58
C ALA A 281 28.94 36.29 9.94
N ALA A 282 29.82 36.59 8.98
CA ALA A 282 30.69 35.61 8.35
C ALA A 282 31.65 34.96 9.36
N GLY A 283 32.21 35.74 10.29
CA GLY A 283 33.01 35.21 11.39
C GLY A 283 32.23 34.19 12.23
N ARG A 284 31.02 34.54 12.68
CA ARG A 284 30.16 33.64 13.47
C ARG A 284 29.75 32.38 12.70
N LEU A 285 29.40 32.51 11.41
CA LEU A 285 29.03 31.37 10.57
C LEU A 285 30.22 30.46 10.27
N SER A 286 31.43 31.01 10.16
CA SER A 286 32.65 30.22 9.94
C SER A 286 33.01 29.35 11.14
N GLU A 287 32.62 29.74 12.36
CA GLU A 287 32.81 28.95 13.58
C GLU A 287 31.69 27.92 13.81
N ALA A 288 30.56 28.06 13.12
CA ALA A 288 29.41 27.19 13.29
C ALA A 288 29.61 25.83 12.60
N ALA A 289 29.25 24.75 13.29
CA ALA A 289 29.37 23.38 12.77
C ALA A 289 28.19 23.01 11.83
N ILE A 290 28.01 23.78 10.76
CA ILE A 290 26.96 23.59 9.75
C ILE A 290 27.60 23.06 8.47
N PHE A 291 27.25 21.83 8.10
CA PHE A 291 27.73 21.14 6.92
C PHE A 291 26.65 21.14 5.84
N ILE A 292 26.99 21.53 4.62
CA ILE A 292 26.03 21.63 3.50
C ILE A 292 26.49 20.71 2.37
N ASP A 293 25.55 19.94 1.84
CA ASP A 293 25.73 19.11 0.65
C ASP A 293 24.63 19.46 -0.37
N ASP A 294 25.01 19.97 -1.54
CA ASP A 294 24.10 20.37 -2.60
C ASP A 294 24.05 19.40 -3.79
N SER A 295 24.39 18.12 -3.55
CA SER A 295 24.36 17.09 -4.58
C SER A 295 22.94 16.92 -5.16
N PRO A 296 22.74 17.13 -6.49
CA PRO A 296 21.42 17.01 -7.10
C PRO A 296 20.98 15.54 -7.20
N GLY A 297 19.68 15.29 -7.10
CA GLY A 297 19.09 13.96 -7.35
C GLY A 297 19.51 12.87 -6.36
N LEU A 298 19.88 13.27 -5.13
CA LEU A 298 20.34 12.38 -4.07
C LEU A 298 19.36 11.23 -3.80
N THR A 299 19.88 10.01 -3.74
CA THR A 299 19.11 8.85 -3.33
C THR A 299 19.03 8.74 -1.80
N VAL A 300 18.03 8.01 -1.31
CA VAL A 300 17.90 7.75 0.14
C VAL A 300 19.13 7.04 0.72
N LEU A 301 19.71 6.09 -0.01
CA LEU A 301 20.88 5.35 0.44
C LEU A 301 22.11 6.26 0.57
N GLU A 302 22.31 7.16 -0.40
CA GLU A 302 23.38 8.16 -0.34
C GLU A 302 23.16 9.14 0.82
N ALA A 303 21.93 9.63 1.01
CA ALA A 303 21.59 10.48 2.15
C ALA A 303 21.91 9.80 3.49
N ARG A 304 21.54 8.52 3.64
CA ARG A 304 21.88 7.72 4.83
C ARG A 304 23.39 7.56 5.01
N ALA A 305 24.12 7.24 3.94
CA ALA A 305 25.57 7.07 4.00
C ALA A 305 26.28 8.37 4.42
N LYS A 306 25.85 9.51 3.86
CA LYS A 306 26.38 10.84 4.21
C LYS A 306 26.07 11.19 5.67
N ALA A 307 24.82 10.99 6.12
CA ALA A 307 24.43 11.25 7.50
C ALA A 307 25.17 10.36 8.52
N ARG A 308 25.37 9.07 8.20
CA ARG A 308 26.17 8.14 9.03
C ARG A 308 27.63 8.55 9.12
N ARG A 309 28.24 8.90 7.98
CA ARG A 309 29.63 9.37 7.93
C ARG A 309 29.79 10.62 8.77
N MET A 310 28.89 11.58 8.62
CA MET A 310 28.87 12.80 9.44
C MET A 310 28.77 12.45 10.94
N LYS A 311 27.80 11.61 11.34
CA LYS A 311 27.63 11.20 12.75
C LYS A 311 28.88 10.52 13.31
N ALA A 312 29.60 9.73 12.51
CA ALA A 312 30.79 9.01 12.94
C ALA A 312 32.05 9.90 13.02
N GLU A 313 32.29 10.75 12.01
CA GLU A 313 33.50 11.58 11.91
C GLU A 313 33.41 12.85 12.75
N HIS A 314 32.24 13.48 12.78
CA HIS A 314 32.05 14.78 13.40
C HIS A 314 31.00 14.76 14.51
N GLY A 315 30.04 13.82 14.50
CA GLY A 315 28.86 13.84 15.36
C GLY A 315 27.76 14.72 14.77
N LEU A 316 26.49 14.38 14.98
CA LEU A 316 25.35 15.02 14.33
C LEU A 316 24.20 15.20 15.34
N ASP A 317 23.64 16.41 15.39
CA ASP A 317 22.55 16.78 16.30
C ASP A 317 21.25 17.14 15.54
N LEU A 318 21.35 17.55 14.27
CA LEU A 318 20.19 17.83 13.42
C LEU A 318 20.50 17.51 11.95
N LEU A 319 19.58 16.80 11.28
CA LEU A 319 19.61 16.58 9.83
C LEU A 319 18.47 17.35 9.16
N VAL A 320 18.77 18.17 8.16
CA VAL A 320 17.79 18.90 7.35
C VAL A 320 17.88 18.44 5.89
N ILE A 321 16.73 18.18 5.26
CA ILE A 321 16.61 17.74 3.86
C ILE A 321 15.66 18.67 3.11
N ASP A 322 16.16 19.39 2.10
CA ASP A 322 15.40 20.35 1.28
C ASP A 322 15.39 19.92 -0.20
N TYR A 323 14.32 19.36 -0.76
CA TYR A 323 13.08 18.87 -0.15
C TYR A 323 12.78 17.45 -0.64
N LEU A 324 11.91 16.75 0.11
CA LEU A 324 11.71 15.30 0.02
C LEU A 324 11.36 14.82 -1.40
N GLN A 325 10.48 15.52 -2.11
CA GLN A 325 10.03 15.09 -3.44
C GLN A 325 11.03 15.35 -4.61
N LEU A 326 12.25 15.82 -4.33
CA LEU A 326 13.38 15.77 -5.27
C LEU A 326 14.29 14.55 -5.08
N MET A 327 14.19 13.85 -3.95
CA MET A 327 14.97 12.62 -3.71
C MET A 327 14.55 11.52 -4.69
N ARG A 328 15.50 10.63 -5.00
CA ARG A 328 15.26 9.43 -5.82
C ARG A 328 15.21 8.16 -4.96
N GLY A 329 14.22 7.32 -5.18
CA GLY A 329 14.13 5.98 -4.62
C GLY A 329 14.91 4.97 -5.46
N ARG A 330 14.73 3.67 -5.17
CA ARG A 330 15.38 2.60 -5.92
C ARG A 330 14.86 2.56 -7.37
N ALA A 331 15.76 2.37 -8.33
CA ALA A 331 15.47 2.31 -9.76
C ALA A 331 14.72 1.02 -10.14
N ALA A 332 13.43 0.93 -9.78
CA ALA A 332 12.49 -0.10 -10.24
C ALA A 332 11.01 0.21 -9.92
N MET A 333 10.68 1.36 -9.31
CA MET A 333 9.31 1.63 -8.86
C MET A 333 8.50 2.42 -9.88
N GLU A 334 7.31 1.91 -10.23
CA GLU A 334 6.43 2.50 -11.25
C GLU A 334 5.69 3.78 -10.77
N SER A 335 5.73 4.14 -9.48
CA SER A 335 4.99 5.28 -8.91
C SER A 335 5.83 6.15 -7.97
N ARG A 336 5.87 7.46 -8.27
CA ARG A 336 6.53 8.52 -7.47
C ARG A 336 6.05 8.56 -6.01
N GLN A 337 4.85 8.08 -5.74
CA GLN A 337 4.23 8.10 -4.42
C GLN A 337 4.65 6.90 -3.57
N GLN A 338 4.81 5.71 -4.18
CA GLN A 338 5.44 4.58 -3.49
C GLN A 338 6.90 4.89 -3.18
N GLU A 339 7.59 5.57 -4.10
CA GLU A 339 8.92 6.12 -3.89
C GLU A 339 8.94 7.10 -2.70
N ILE A 340 8.03 8.08 -2.64
CA ILE A 340 7.90 9.00 -1.49
C ILE A 340 7.60 8.26 -0.17
N SER A 341 6.78 7.20 -0.22
CA SER A 341 6.43 6.38 0.95
C SER A 341 7.60 5.51 1.43
N GLU A 342 8.44 5.02 0.52
CA GLU A 342 9.69 4.33 0.84
C GLU A 342 10.72 5.32 1.41
N ILE A 343 10.85 6.51 0.80
CA ILE A 343 11.72 7.60 1.27
C ILE A 343 11.34 7.96 2.71
N SER A 344 10.06 8.24 2.96
CA SER A 344 9.52 8.62 4.26
C SER A 344 9.82 7.58 5.36
N ARG A 345 9.49 6.30 5.12
CA ARG A 345 9.83 5.20 6.03
C ARG A 345 11.32 5.07 6.27
N SER A 346 12.12 5.21 5.23
CA SER A 346 13.58 5.10 5.32
C SER A 346 14.21 6.25 6.10
N LEU A 347 13.68 7.47 5.97
CA LEU A 347 14.11 8.63 6.74
C LEU A 347 13.71 8.50 8.21
N LYS A 348 12.50 7.98 8.51
CA LYS A 348 12.11 7.67 9.89
C LYS A 348 13.00 6.58 10.50
N ALA A 349 13.36 5.56 9.74
CA ALA A 349 14.32 4.55 10.19
C ALA A 349 15.71 5.18 10.44
N LEU A 350 16.17 6.08 9.57
CA LEU A 350 17.43 6.81 9.75
C LEU A 350 17.42 7.67 11.01
N ALA A 351 16.32 8.37 11.30
CA ALA A 351 16.17 9.18 12.50
C ALA A 351 16.36 8.33 13.77
N LYS A 352 15.68 7.18 13.85
CA LYS A 352 15.82 6.22 14.94
C LYS A 352 17.22 5.64 15.05
N GLU A 353 17.81 5.27 13.91
CA GLU A 353 19.15 4.68 13.86
C GLU A 353 20.22 5.64 14.39
N LEU A 354 20.19 6.91 13.97
CA LEU A 354 21.17 7.91 14.39
C LEU A 354 20.85 8.53 15.75
N THR A 355 19.63 8.32 16.26
CA THR A 355 19.09 9.02 17.44
C THR A 355 19.19 10.55 17.26
N VAL A 356 18.74 11.04 16.10
CA VAL A 356 18.84 12.45 15.68
C VAL A 356 17.50 12.90 15.08
N PRO A 357 17.01 14.12 15.36
CA PRO A 357 15.87 14.69 14.66
C PRO A 357 16.17 14.87 13.16
N VAL A 358 15.31 14.32 12.31
CA VAL A 358 15.41 14.46 10.85
C VAL A 358 14.27 15.35 10.34
N VAL A 359 14.62 16.55 9.88
CA VAL A 359 13.68 17.51 9.30
C VAL A 359 13.68 17.38 7.78
N ALA A 360 12.54 17.02 7.20
CA ALA A 360 12.34 16.99 5.76
C ALA A 360 11.34 18.06 5.32
N LEU A 361 11.73 18.87 4.33
CA LEU A 361 10.82 19.83 3.72
C LEU A 361 9.91 19.12 2.72
N SER A 362 8.64 19.54 2.68
CA SER A 362 7.65 19.01 1.75
C SER A 362 6.85 20.14 1.10
N GLN A 363 6.67 20.07 -0.22
CA GLN A 363 5.84 21.03 -0.93
C GLN A 363 4.37 20.57 -1.01
N LEU A 364 3.45 21.49 -0.68
CA LEU A 364 2.01 21.25 -0.81
C LEU A 364 1.49 21.51 -2.23
N SER A 365 0.46 20.74 -2.62
CA SER A 365 -0.23 20.91 -3.89
C SER A 365 -1.00 22.24 -3.98
N ARG A 366 -1.40 22.67 -5.18
CA ARG A 366 -2.22 23.87 -5.37
C ARG A 366 -3.66 23.72 -4.85
N ALA A 367 -4.09 22.51 -4.48
CA ALA A 367 -5.46 22.23 -4.07
C ALA A 367 -5.90 23.04 -2.83
N VAL A 368 -4.97 23.42 -1.96
CA VAL A 368 -5.21 24.27 -0.78
C VAL A 368 -5.87 25.60 -1.17
N GLU A 369 -5.54 26.14 -2.35
CA GLU A 369 -5.99 27.44 -2.88
C GLU A 369 -7.40 27.37 -3.50
N SER A 370 -7.97 26.17 -3.68
CA SER A 370 -9.27 25.97 -4.34
C SER A 370 -10.47 25.92 -3.38
N ARG A 371 -10.27 26.25 -2.10
CA ARG A 371 -11.29 26.10 -1.04
C ARG A 371 -12.31 27.25 -1.03
N VAL A 372 -13.59 26.90 -0.90
CA VAL A 372 -14.74 27.82 -0.98
C VAL A 372 -14.74 28.89 0.12
N MET A 373 -14.35 28.56 1.35
CA MET A 373 -14.32 29.51 2.47
C MET A 373 -13.15 30.52 2.40
N ARG A 374 -12.30 30.50 1.36
CA ARG A 374 -11.06 31.29 1.24
C ARG A 374 -10.11 31.15 2.45
N ASP A 375 -10.25 30.07 3.23
CA ASP A 375 -9.29 29.69 4.27
C ASP A 375 -8.24 28.76 3.67
N PHE A 376 -7.11 29.36 3.29
CA PHE A 376 -5.99 28.70 2.63
C PHE A 376 -4.97 28.09 3.62
N ARG A 377 -5.34 27.99 4.90
CA ARG A 377 -4.52 27.31 5.91
C ARG A 377 -4.34 25.83 5.56
N PRO A 378 -3.09 25.34 5.45
CA PRO A 378 -2.86 23.92 5.23
C PRO A 378 -3.42 23.07 6.37
N GLN A 379 -3.88 21.87 6.02
CA GLN A 379 -4.37 20.86 6.95
C GLN A 379 -3.72 19.52 6.63
N LEU A 380 -3.73 18.58 7.58
CA LEU A 380 -3.28 17.19 7.33
C LEU A 380 -3.97 16.59 6.09
N SER A 381 -5.24 16.95 5.90
CA SER A 381 -6.06 16.48 4.78
C SER A 381 -5.57 16.98 3.40
N ASP A 382 -4.70 17.99 3.33
CA ASP A 382 -4.07 18.44 2.07
C ASP A 382 -2.96 17.50 1.58
N LEU A 383 -2.51 16.61 2.46
CA LEU A 383 -1.64 15.48 2.11
C LEU A 383 -2.46 14.25 1.66
N ARG A 384 -3.81 14.33 1.62
CA ARG A 384 -4.71 13.16 1.50
C ARG A 384 -5.60 13.15 0.25
N GLU A 385 -6.04 11.94 -0.10
CA GLU A 385 -6.93 11.55 -1.19
C GLU A 385 -8.27 11.06 -0.60
N CYS A 386 -9.45 11.38 -1.17
CA CYS A 386 -10.73 10.99 -0.54
C CYS A 386 -11.86 10.59 -1.52
N VAL A 387 -12.77 9.73 -1.06
CA VAL A 387 -14.01 9.26 -1.75
C VAL A 387 -15.28 9.65 -0.98
N THR A 388 -16.46 9.59 -1.58
CA THR A 388 -17.75 9.83 -0.88
C THR A 388 -18.17 8.68 0.02
N GLY A 389 -19.00 8.96 1.02
CA GLY A 389 -19.43 7.97 2.03
C GLY A 389 -20.24 6.79 1.50
N ASP A 390 -20.86 6.91 0.32
CA ASP A 390 -21.57 5.84 -0.38
C ASP A 390 -20.66 4.90 -1.16
N SER A 391 -19.35 5.18 -1.22
CA SER A 391 -18.37 4.31 -1.89
C SER A 391 -18.28 2.96 -1.20
N LEU A 392 -18.55 1.89 -1.94
CA LEU A 392 -18.58 0.53 -1.41
C LEU A 392 -17.16 -0.05 -1.33
N VAL A 393 -16.67 -0.30 -0.12
CA VAL A 393 -15.42 -1.03 0.11
C VAL A 393 -15.70 -2.52 -0.01
N VAL A 394 -14.93 -3.22 -0.86
CA VAL A 394 -15.03 -4.68 -0.98
C VAL A 394 -14.18 -5.34 0.09
N LEU A 395 -14.82 -6.05 1.01
CA LEU A 395 -14.18 -6.76 2.12
C LEU A 395 -13.69 -8.14 1.71
N ALA A 396 -12.75 -8.69 2.48
CA ALA A 396 -12.19 -10.03 2.27
C ALA A 396 -13.23 -11.16 2.39
N ASP A 397 -14.29 -10.95 3.16
CA ASP A 397 -15.43 -11.87 3.29
C ASP A 397 -16.45 -11.76 2.13
N GLY A 398 -16.17 -10.91 1.14
CA GLY A 398 -17.02 -10.70 -0.04
C GLY A 398 -18.07 -9.60 0.12
N ARG A 399 -18.36 -9.13 1.35
CA ARG A 399 -19.31 -8.03 1.55
C ARG A 399 -18.83 -6.75 0.90
N ARG A 400 -19.79 -5.91 0.52
CA ARG A 400 -19.55 -4.57 -0.01
C ARG A 400 -20.25 -3.58 0.91
N ILE A 401 -19.46 -2.82 1.69
CA ILE A 401 -19.99 -1.95 2.74
C ILE A 401 -19.65 -0.50 2.40
N PRO A 402 -20.60 0.45 2.51
CA PRO A 402 -20.30 1.87 2.38
C PRO A 402 -19.18 2.29 3.33
N ILE A 403 -18.16 3.00 2.83
CA ILE A 403 -16.98 3.40 3.61
C ILE A 403 -17.34 4.17 4.90
N ARG A 404 -18.45 4.92 4.90
CA ARG A 404 -18.94 5.64 6.09
C ARG A 404 -19.32 4.71 7.26
N GLU A 405 -19.76 3.49 6.97
CA GLU A 405 -20.17 2.51 7.99
C GLU A 405 -18.95 1.79 8.60
N LEU A 406 -17.78 1.91 7.95
CA LEU A 406 -16.53 1.32 8.42
C LEU A 406 -15.71 2.28 9.28
N VAL A 407 -16.16 3.53 9.47
CA VAL A 407 -15.41 4.54 10.25
C VAL A 407 -15.08 4.03 11.66
N GLY A 408 -13.81 4.14 12.04
CA GLY A 408 -13.30 3.68 13.33
C GLY A 408 -12.94 2.18 13.37
N THR A 409 -13.13 1.44 12.28
CA THR A 409 -12.80 0.01 12.20
C THR A 409 -11.53 -0.25 11.38
N THR A 410 -11.05 -1.50 11.41
CA THR A 410 -9.83 -1.99 10.73
C THR A 410 -10.11 -3.26 9.90
N PRO A 411 -11.05 -3.20 8.93
CA PRO A 411 -11.50 -4.38 8.20
C PRO A 411 -10.41 -4.94 7.29
N ASP A 412 -10.49 -6.25 7.02
CA ASP A 412 -9.76 -6.89 5.93
C ASP A 412 -10.46 -6.58 4.61
N VAL A 413 -9.72 -5.97 3.69
CA VAL A 413 -10.23 -5.48 2.40
C VAL A 413 -9.54 -6.17 1.24
N LEU A 414 -10.21 -6.19 0.09
CA LEU A 414 -9.57 -6.58 -1.16
C LEU A 414 -8.74 -5.43 -1.72
N THR A 415 -7.51 -5.76 -2.10
CA THR A 415 -6.48 -4.84 -2.59
C THR A 415 -5.81 -5.41 -3.84
N MET A 416 -4.95 -4.61 -4.48
CA MET A 416 -4.18 -5.01 -5.65
C MET A 416 -2.69 -5.11 -5.29
N SER A 417 -2.08 -6.28 -5.52
CA SER A 417 -0.63 -6.46 -5.45
C SER A 417 0.10 -5.70 -6.57
N VAL A 418 1.42 -5.55 -6.45
CA VAL A 418 2.27 -4.92 -7.48
C VAL A 418 2.21 -5.61 -8.85
N THR A 419 1.83 -6.90 -8.90
CA THR A 419 1.67 -7.66 -10.15
C THR A 419 0.27 -7.53 -10.76
N GLY A 420 -0.63 -6.77 -10.13
CA GLY A 420 -2.02 -6.61 -10.57
C GLY A 420 -2.92 -7.79 -10.19
N LYS A 421 -2.49 -8.68 -9.28
CA LYS A 421 -3.37 -9.71 -8.68
C LYS A 421 -4.19 -9.13 -7.54
N ILE A 422 -5.45 -9.55 -7.41
CA ILE A 422 -6.31 -9.16 -6.29
C ILE A 422 -5.98 -10.04 -5.08
N THR A 423 -5.66 -9.40 -3.96
CA THR A 423 -5.26 -10.07 -2.71
C THR A 423 -6.01 -9.47 -1.52
N VAL A 424 -5.92 -10.11 -0.36
CA VAL A 424 -6.46 -9.60 0.90
C VAL A 424 -5.38 -8.81 1.64
N ALA A 425 -5.75 -7.68 2.25
CA ALA A 425 -4.92 -6.97 3.20
C ALA A 425 -5.75 -6.31 4.30
N LYS A 426 -5.18 -6.22 5.49
CA LYS A 426 -5.82 -5.54 6.62
C LYS A 426 -5.69 -4.03 6.48
N SER A 427 -6.77 -3.29 6.73
CA SER A 427 -6.71 -1.84 6.80
C SER A 427 -6.30 -1.35 8.20
N ASP A 428 -5.59 -0.23 8.26
CA ASP A 428 -5.15 0.40 9.50
C ASP A 428 -6.26 1.17 10.19
N ARG A 429 -7.05 1.90 9.40
CA ARG A 429 -8.11 2.78 9.88
C ARG A 429 -8.98 3.22 8.72
N VAL A 430 -10.26 3.41 9.01
CA VAL A 430 -11.20 4.15 8.16
C VAL A 430 -11.70 5.38 8.92
N TRP A 431 -11.79 6.53 8.28
CA TRP A 431 -12.22 7.76 8.95
C TRP A 431 -12.95 8.73 8.01
N ARG A 432 -13.72 9.64 8.62
CA ARG A 432 -14.32 10.81 7.95
C ARG A 432 -13.28 11.91 7.82
N VAL A 433 -13.08 12.44 6.62
CA VAL A 433 -12.14 13.55 6.35
C VAL A 433 -12.83 14.90 6.51
N GLY A 434 -14.08 15.02 6.06
CA GLY A 434 -14.86 16.27 6.10
C GLY A 434 -15.60 16.52 4.79
N THR A 435 -16.22 17.69 4.64
CA THR A 435 -16.98 18.02 3.43
C THR A 435 -16.06 18.58 2.34
N ARG A 436 -16.15 18.05 1.11
CA ARG A 436 -15.35 18.50 -0.03
C ARG A 436 -16.15 18.44 -1.33
N ALA A 437 -15.74 19.26 -2.30
CA ALA A 437 -16.21 19.14 -3.68
C ALA A 437 -15.79 17.79 -4.30
N VAL A 438 -16.74 17.14 -4.94
CA VAL A 438 -16.58 15.80 -5.52
C VAL A 438 -16.88 15.79 -7.01
N VAL A 439 -16.26 14.83 -7.69
CA VAL A 439 -16.38 14.56 -9.12
C VAL A 439 -16.81 13.12 -9.28
N SER A 440 -17.77 12.90 -10.16
CA SER A 440 -18.26 11.59 -10.55
C SER A 440 -17.55 11.11 -11.81
N VAL A 441 -16.83 9.99 -11.70
CA VAL A 441 -16.23 9.28 -12.84
C VAL A 441 -17.11 8.08 -13.18
N ARG A 442 -17.66 8.06 -14.40
CA ARG A 442 -18.49 6.95 -14.93
C ARG A 442 -17.70 6.14 -15.96
N LEU A 443 -17.77 4.81 -15.83
CA LEU A 443 -17.08 3.87 -16.70
C LEU A 443 -18.04 3.20 -17.69
N ALA A 444 -17.51 2.62 -18.77
CA ALA A 444 -18.29 2.00 -19.83
C ALA A 444 -19.01 0.72 -19.38
N SER A 445 -18.51 0.02 -18.36
CA SER A 445 -19.24 -1.04 -17.64
C SER A 445 -20.47 -0.54 -16.89
N GLY A 446 -20.64 0.77 -16.72
CA GLY A 446 -21.69 1.38 -15.91
C GLY A 446 -21.33 1.53 -14.43
N ARG A 447 -20.12 1.10 -14.02
CA ARG A 447 -19.55 1.42 -12.70
C ARG A 447 -19.30 2.92 -12.57
N ARG A 448 -19.37 3.42 -11.34
CA ARG A 448 -19.19 4.84 -11.01
C ARG A 448 -18.42 4.95 -9.70
N ILE A 449 -17.47 5.87 -9.65
CA ILE A 449 -16.84 6.32 -8.41
C ILE A 449 -17.03 7.82 -8.26
N ARG A 450 -17.30 8.26 -7.03
CA ARG A 450 -17.45 9.66 -6.67
C ARG A 450 -16.32 9.98 -5.70
N ALA A 451 -15.44 10.89 -6.10
CA ALA A 451 -14.24 11.17 -5.35
C ALA A 451 -13.81 12.63 -5.49
N THR A 452 -12.93 13.06 -4.59
CA THR A 452 -12.28 14.36 -4.69
C THR A 452 -11.39 14.42 -5.94
N ARG A 453 -11.19 15.62 -6.48
CA ARG A 453 -10.34 15.88 -7.65
C ARG A 453 -8.92 15.32 -7.55
N GLN A 454 -8.37 15.30 -6.33
CA GLN A 454 -7.02 14.82 -6.05
C GLN A 454 -6.95 13.31 -5.74
N HIS A 455 -8.08 12.64 -5.60
CA HIS A 455 -8.11 11.19 -5.37
C HIS A 455 -7.52 10.45 -6.57
N ARG A 456 -6.68 9.45 -6.33
CA ARG A 456 -6.02 8.71 -7.40
C ARG A 456 -6.69 7.38 -7.67
N LEU A 457 -6.85 7.11 -8.96
CA LEU A 457 -7.36 5.85 -9.48
C LEU A 457 -6.26 5.25 -10.37
N LEU A 458 -6.20 3.92 -10.43
CA LEU A 458 -5.20 3.26 -11.27
C LEU A 458 -5.60 3.39 -12.74
N SER A 459 -4.89 4.22 -13.49
CA SER A 459 -5.04 4.36 -14.94
C SER A 459 -3.92 3.60 -15.67
N ARG A 460 -4.00 3.52 -17.01
CA ARG A 460 -2.92 2.95 -17.83
C ARG A 460 -1.57 3.65 -17.64
N ARG A 461 -1.60 4.91 -17.21
CA ARG A 461 -0.42 5.74 -16.92
C ARG A 461 0.07 5.55 -15.47
N GLY A 462 -0.47 4.59 -14.74
CA GLY A 462 -0.28 4.42 -13.30
C GLY A 462 -1.30 5.22 -12.49
N TRP A 463 -1.00 5.47 -11.22
CA TRP A 463 -1.87 6.22 -10.32
C TRP A 463 -2.08 7.66 -10.80
N THR A 464 -3.30 7.97 -11.21
CA THR A 464 -3.66 9.25 -11.82
C THR A 464 -4.76 9.91 -11.00
N THR A 465 -4.60 11.20 -10.68
CA THR A 465 -5.65 11.96 -9.97
C THR A 465 -6.89 12.07 -10.84
N VAL A 466 -8.08 12.18 -10.23
CA VAL A 466 -9.34 12.39 -10.97
C VAL A 466 -9.24 13.61 -11.91
N ASP A 467 -8.57 14.69 -11.50
CA ASP A 467 -8.31 15.86 -12.37
C ASP A 467 -7.40 15.56 -13.57
N GLY A 468 -6.50 14.58 -13.46
CA GLY A 468 -5.60 14.18 -14.54
C GLY A 468 -6.22 13.18 -15.53
N LEU A 469 -7.45 12.74 -15.28
CA LEU A 469 -8.19 11.81 -16.13
C LEU A 469 -9.01 12.55 -17.19
N ALA A 470 -9.09 11.97 -18.37
CA ALA A 470 -9.95 12.44 -19.46
C ALA A 470 -10.98 11.38 -19.87
N VAL A 471 -12.09 11.82 -20.47
CA VAL A 471 -13.04 10.89 -21.12
C VAL A 471 -12.30 10.14 -22.23
N GLY A 472 -12.43 8.82 -22.26
CA GLY A 472 -11.67 7.94 -23.17
C GLY A 472 -10.46 7.27 -22.53
N ASP A 473 -9.94 7.80 -21.41
CA ASP A 473 -8.93 7.10 -20.61
C ASP A 473 -9.49 5.78 -20.07
N ARG A 474 -8.60 4.91 -19.59
CA ARG A 474 -8.99 3.63 -19.00
C ARG A 474 -8.52 3.51 -17.55
N LEU A 475 -9.42 3.03 -16.70
CA LEU A 475 -9.16 2.71 -15.30
C LEU A 475 -9.15 1.20 -15.08
N ALA A 476 -8.31 0.77 -14.16
CA ALA A 476 -8.28 -0.61 -13.72
C ALA A 476 -9.47 -0.89 -12.80
N ILE A 477 -10.21 -1.93 -13.15
CA ILE A 477 -11.22 -2.55 -12.30
C ILE A 477 -10.85 -4.01 -12.10
N ALA A 478 -11.34 -4.66 -11.05
CA ALA A 478 -11.22 -6.10 -10.90
C ALA A 478 -11.94 -6.80 -12.06
N ARG A 479 -11.31 -7.84 -12.61
CA ARG A 479 -11.83 -8.75 -13.64
C ARG A 479 -12.58 -9.93 -13.03
N SER A 480 -12.15 -10.35 -11.84
CA SER A 480 -12.80 -11.35 -11.01
C SER A 480 -12.55 -11.02 -9.55
N LEU A 481 -13.46 -11.40 -8.67
CA LEU A 481 -13.25 -11.33 -7.23
C LEU A 481 -13.00 -12.74 -6.67
N PRO A 482 -12.08 -12.90 -5.71
CA PRO A 482 -11.88 -14.17 -5.03
C PRO A 482 -13.15 -14.58 -4.26
N GLU A 483 -13.28 -15.88 -4.02
CA GLU A 483 -14.25 -16.39 -3.07
C GLU A 483 -13.89 -15.95 -1.64
N PRO A 484 -14.88 -15.70 -0.75
CA PRO A 484 -14.64 -15.40 0.65
C PRO A 484 -13.81 -16.50 1.29
N VAL A 485 -12.90 -16.12 2.20
CA VAL A 485 -12.03 -17.06 2.93
C VAL A 485 -12.85 -18.08 3.73
N SER A 486 -14.02 -17.67 4.23
CA SER A 486 -14.95 -18.53 4.97
C SER A 486 -16.38 -18.30 4.48
N PRO A 487 -16.80 -18.94 3.37
CA PRO A 487 -18.10 -18.69 2.80
C PRO A 487 -19.20 -19.34 3.65
N THR A 488 -20.30 -18.60 3.85
CA THR A 488 -21.51 -19.16 4.46
C THR A 488 -22.19 -20.08 3.45
N THR A 489 -22.81 -21.16 3.93
CA THR A 489 -23.59 -22.06 3.09
C THR A 489 -25.04 -22.06 3.53
N TRP A 490 -25.96 -21.82 2.59
CA TRP A 490 -27.40 -22.03 2.79
C TRP A 490 -27.82 -23.36 2.17
N SER A 491 -29.08 -23.77 2.34
CA SER A 491 -29.61 -24.82 1.47
C SER A 491 -29.84 -24.28 0.06
N ASP A 492 -29.69 -25.12 -0.95
CA ASP A 492 -29.94 -24.75 -2.35
C ASP A 492 -31.39 -24.30 -2.55
N GLY A 493 -32.33 -24.89 -1.80
CA GLY A 493 -33.74 -24.47 -1.77
C GLY A 493 -33.94 -23.01 -1.34
N ARG A 494 -33.25 -22.56 -0.27
CA ARG A 494 -33.30 -21.16 0.17
C ARG A 494 -32.72 -20.22 -0.88
N VAL A 495 -31.57 -20.55 -1.44
CA VAL A 495 -30.90 -19.73 -2.46
C VAL A 495 -31.80 -19.59 -3.70
N ALA A 496 -32.37 -20.70 -4.17
CA ALA A 496 -33.28 -20.73 -5.29
C ALA A 496 -34.56 -19.91 -5.02
N LEU A 497 -35.16 -20.08 -3.84
CA LEU A 497 -36.34 -19.32 -3.42
C LEU A 497 -36.06 -17.82 -3.42
N LEU A 498 -34.91 -17.39 -2.87
CA LEU A 498 -34.54 -15.98 -2.85
C LEU A 498 -34.44 -15.39 -4.27
N GLY A 499 -33.78 -16.10 -5.19
CA GLY A 499 -33.63 -15.67 -6.58
C GLY A 499 -34.98 -15.50 -7.27
N GLN A 500 -35.90 -16.46 -7.07
CA GLN A 500 -37.27 -16.38 -7.59
C GLN A 500 -38.06 -15.21 -6.98
N LEU A 501 -37.99 -15.02 -5.66
CA LEU A 501 -38.72 -13.96 -4.98
C LEU A 501 -38.20 -12.56 -5.37
N ILE A 502 -36.88 -12.37 -5.51
CA ILE A 502 -36.31 -11.10 -5.97
C ILE A 502 -36.78 -10.78 -7.40
N GLY A 503 -36.94 -11.74 -8.29
CA GLY A 503 -37.54 -11.49 -9.61
C GLY A 503 -39.03 -11.21 -9.52
N ASP A 504 -39.81 -12.28 -9.34
CA ASP A 504 -41.27 -12.30 -9.55
C ASP A 504 -42.10 -12.29 -8.24
N GLY A 505 -41.42 -12.21 -7.09
CA GLY A 505 -42.07 -12.11 -5.78
C GLY A 505 -42.54 -10.70 -5.42
N SER A 506 -43.66 -10.66 -4.67
CA SER A 506 -44.22 -9.48 -4.02
C SER A 506 -44.33 -9.71 -2.51
N TYR A 507 -43.47 -9.03 -1.75
CA TYR A 507 -43.33 -9.15 -0.29
C TYR A 507 -43.50 -7.77 0.38
N LEU A 508 -44.59 -7.08 0.04
CA LEU A 508 -44.89 -5.74 0.58
C LEU A 508 -45.52 -5.81 1.97
N SER A 509 -45.16 -4.88 2.85
CA SER A 509 -45.82 -4.75 4.16
C SER A 509 -47.32 -4.46 3.99
N GLY A 510 -48.15 -5.15 4.79
CA GLY A 510 -49.61 -5.03 4.72
C GLY A 510 -50.25 -5.76 3.53
N GLN A 511 -49.49 -6.52 2.74
CA GLN A 511 -50.01 -7.34 1.65
C GLN A 511 -49.60 -8.80 1.82
N PRO A 512 -50.41 -9.77 1.34
CA PRO A 512 -50.01 -11.17 1.36
C PRO A 512 -48.79 -11.42 0.47
N LEU A 513 -47.89 -12.30 0.91
CA LEU A 513 -46.72 -12.72 0.13
C LEU A 513 -47.16 -13.51 -1.09
N ARG A 514 -46.86 -13.00 -2.28
CA ARG A 514 -47.29 -13.58 -3.56
C ARG A 514 -46.11 -13.78 -4.49
N TYR A 515 -46.19 -14.80 -5.32
CA TYR A 515 -45.26 -15.06 -6.41
C TYR A 515 -46.07 -15.34 -7.67
N THR A 516 -45.76 -14.66 -8.79
CA THR A 516 -46.57 -14.74 -10.01
C THR A 516 -45.70 -15.17 -11.19
N THR A 517 -46.05 -16.25 -11.86
CA THR A 517 -45.26 -16.78 -12.97
C THR A 517 -46.17 -17.47 -14.00
N ASN A 518 -45.65 -17.72 -15.20
CA ASN A 518 -46.25 -18.60 -16.20
C ASN A 518 -45.44 -19.92 -16.38
N SER A 519 -44.43 -20.16 -15.54
CA SER A 519 -43.57 -21.33 -15.57
C SER A 519 -43.93 -22.30 -14.45
N GLU A 520 -44.29 -23.54 -14.82
CA GLU A 520 -44.50 -24.62 -13.85
C GLU A 520 -43.22 -24.90 -13.05
N ALA A 521 -42.07 -25.00 -13.72
CA ALA A 521 -40.78 -25.27 -13.08
C ALA A 521 -40.41 -24.19 -12.04
N ASN A 522 -40.62 -22.91 -12.36
CA ASN A 522 -40.33 -21.84 -11.40
C ASN A 522 -41.28 -21.90 -10.20
N SER A 523 -42.58 -22.15 -10.44
CA SER A 523 -43.55 -22.27 -9.36
C SER A 523 -43.32 -23.49 -8.48
N ALA A 524 -42.84 -24.62 -9.04
CA ALA A 524 -42.51 -25.82 -8.28
C ALA A 524 -41.38 -25.53 -7.27
N VAL A 525 -40.30 -24.87 -7.71
CA VAL A 525 -39.20 -24.47 -6.82
C VAL A 525 -39.68 -23.57 -5.68
N VAL A 526 -40.52 -22.57 -5.97
CA VAL A 526 -41.06 -21.68 -4.94
C VAL A 526 -41.98 -22.45 -3.98
N TYR A 527 -42.81 -23.35 -4.50
CA TYR A 527 -43.71 -24.18 -3.72
C TYR A 527 -42.94 -25.09 -2.77
N ASP A 528 -41.99 -25.86 -3.30
CA ASP A 528 -41.22 -26.84 -2.53
C ASP A 528 -40.33 -26.16 -1.50
N ALA A 529 -39.58 -25.12 -1.90
CA ALA A 529 -38.68 -24.42 -1.00
C ALA A 529 -39.43 -23.68 0.12
N ALA A 530 -40.54 -23.00 -0.16
CA ALA A 530 -41.30 -22.31 0.88
C ALA A 530 -41.88 -23.29 1.92
N ARG A 531 -42.28 -24.50 1.50
CA ARG A 531 -42.78 -25.54 2.41
C ARG A 531 -41.66 -26.21 3.20
N ALA A 532 -40.63 -26.70 2.50
CA ALA A 532 -39.57 -27.50 3.11
C ALA A 532 -38.65 -26.66 4.02
N GLU A 533 -38.34 -25.42 3.64
CA GLU A 533 -37.36 -24.59 4.35
C GLU A 533 -37.96 -23.76 5.47
N PHE A 534 -39.24 -23.39 5.34
CA PHE A 534 -39.90 -22.40 6.19
C PHE A 534 -41.24 -22.87 6.76
N GLY A 535 -41.69 -24.09 6.44
CA GLY A 535 -42.96 -24.62 6.93
C GLY A 535 -44.19 -23.83 6.45
N CYS A 536 -44.06 -23.02 5.40
CA CYS A 536 -45.16 -22.19 4.91
C CYS A 536 -46.22 -23.03 4.20
N GLN A 537 -47.47 -22.55 4.21
CA GLN A 537 -48.53 -23.10 3.38
C GLN A 537 -48.58 -22.33 2.06
N VAL A 538 -48.55 -23.05 0.93
CA VAL A 538 -48.55 -22.44 -0.40
C VAL A 538 -49.81 -22.81 -1.15
N THR A 539 -50.63 -21.80 -1.48
CA THR A 539 -51.89 -21.97 -2.21
C THR A 539 -51.76 -21.43 -3.62
N ARG A 540 -52.12 -22.22 -4.63
CA ARG A 540 -52.08 -21.82 -6.04
C ARG A 540 -53.42 -21.24 -6.49
N TYR A 541 -53.36 -20.14 -7.22
CA TYR A 541 -54.49 -19.49 -7.87
C TYR A 541 -54.25 -19.42 -9.39
N ALA A 542 -55.23 -19.86 -10.17
CA ALA A 542 -55.20 -19.73 -11.62
C ALA A 542 -55.31 -18.25 -12.04
N GLY A 543 -54.49 -17.84 -13.01
CA GLY A 543 -54.54 -16.51 -13.63
C GLY A 543 -55.02 -16.58 -15.09
N ARG A 544 -54.73 -15.53 -15.86
CA ARG A 544 -55.11 -15.44 -17.29
C ARG A 544 -53.91 -15.71 -18.19
N ARG A 545 -54.15 -16.28 -19.39
CA ARG A 545 -53.14 -16.52 -20.43
C ARG A 545 -51.93 -17.35 -19.95
N GLY A 546 -52.18 -18.41 -19.19
CA GLY A 546 -51.14 -19.33 -18.70
C GLY A 546 -50.35 -18.83 -17.49
N TRP A 547 -50.67 -17.65 -16.94
CA TRP A 547 -50.10 -17.18 -15.67
C TRP A 547 -50.85 -17.77 -14.48
N HIS A 548 -50.14 -18.03 -13.39
CA HIS A 548 -50.69 -18.38 -12.08
C HIS A 548 -49.96 -17.65 -10.96
N GLN A 549 -50.63 -17.58 -9.81
CA GLN A 549 -50.10 -16.95 -8.61
C GLN A 549 -50.02 -17.97 -7.47
N LEU A 550 -48.90 -17.98 -6.76
CA LEU A 550 -48.74 -18.66 -5.48
C LEU A 550 -48.92 -17.65 -4.36
N LEU A 551 -49.80 -17.97 -3.42
CA LEU A 551 -49.93 -17.28 -2.14
C LEU A 551 -49.16 -18.07 -1.10
N ILE A 552 -48.15 -17.44 -0.50
CA ILE A 552 -47.35 -18.04 0.57
C ILE A 552 -47.91 -17.52 1.90
N SER A 553 -48.43 -18.43 2.72
CA SER A 553 -49.09 -18.17 4.01
C SER A 553 -48.39 -18.93 5.13
N GLY A 554 -48.77 -18.68 6.39
CA GLY A 554 -48.00 -19.15 7.56
C GLY A 554 -46.76 -18.29 7.86
N ASN A 555 -46.72 -17.06 7.35
CA ASN A 555 -45.59 -16.12 7.47
C ASN A 555 -45.63 -15.24 8.74
N GLY A 556 -46.37 -15.66 9.77
CA GLY A 556 -46.61 -14.87 10.98
C GLY A 556 -47.45 -13.61 10.74
N ASN A 557 -47.35 -12.64 11.65
CA ASN A 557 -48.09 -11.38 11.64
C ASN A 557 -47.15 -10.15 11.66
N ARG A 558 -47.71 -8.94 11.73
CA ARG A 558 -46.92 -7.69 11.70
C ARG A 558 -45.86 -7.63 12.80
N TRP A 559 -46.21 -8.10 14.00
CA TRP A 559 -45.42 -8.05 15.23
C TRP A 559 -44.48 -9.24 15.37
N CYS A 560 -44.96 -10.43 15.03
CA CYS A 560 -44.23 -11.70 15.08
C CYS A 560 -44.17 -12.27 13.67
N ALA A 561 -43.22 -11.81 12.86
CA ALA A 561 -43.02 -12.36 11.52
C ALA A 561 -42.41 -13.76 11.62
N GLY A 562 -42.92 -14.68 10.81
CA GLY A 562 -42.45 -16.06 10.73
C GLY A 562 -42.25 -16.49 9.27
N GLY A 563 -41.77 -17.71 9.07
CA GLY A 563 -41.56 -18.28 7.74
C GLY A 563 -40.72 -17.38 6.82
N VAL A 564 -41.14 -17.26 5.57
CA VAL A 564 -40.44 -16.46 4.54
C VAL A 564 -40.45 -14.97 4.87
N ASN A 565 -41.51 -14.40 5.47
CA ASN A 565 -41.50 -12.98 5.84
C ASN A 565 -40.48 -12.67 6.94
N GLY A 566 -40.38 -13.53 7.96
CA GLY A 566 -39.38 -13.39 9.02
C GLY A 566 -37.98 -13.39 8.43
N TRP A 567 -37.70 -14.38 7.57
CA TRP A 567 -36.42 -14.49 6.88
C TRP A 567 -36.09 -13.29 5.98
N LEU A 568 -37.05 -12.79 5.18
CA LEU A 568 -36.81 -11.59 4.35
C LEU A 568 -36.56 -10.32 5.18
N ARG A 569 -37.12 -10.24 6.41
CA ARG A 569 -36.83 -9.15 7.35
C ARG A 569 -35.42 -9.26 7.92
N GLU A 570 -34.98 -10.46 8.30
CA GLU A 570 -33.60 -10.73 8.74
C GLU A 570 -32.59 -10.36 7.64
N LEU A 571 -32.91 -10.67 6.38
CA LEU A 571 -32.09 -10.29 5.23
C LEU A 571 -32.13 -8.79 4.91
N GLY A 572 -33.01 -8.01 5.57
CA GLY A 572 -33.15 -6.57 5.37
C GLY A 572 -33.78 -6.18 4.03
N ILE A 573 -34.42 -7.12 3.31
CA ILE A 573 -35.00 -6.90 1.99
C ILE A 573 -36.53 -6.94 1.97
N PHE A 574 -37.18 -7.19 3.10
CA PHE A 574 -38.64 -7.16 3.19
C PHE A 574 -39.23 -5.78 2.80
N SER A 575 -40.46 -5.78 2.28
CA SER A 575 -41.22 -4.58 1.90
C SER A 575 -40.62 -3.72 0.79
N GLN A 576 -39.82 -4.30 -0.11
CA GLN A 576 -39.29 -3.59 -1.29
C GLN A 576 -40.28 -3.63 -2.46
N ARG A 577 -40.43 -2.49 -3.14
CA ARG A 577 -41.05 -2.42 -4.47
C ARG A 577 -40.03 -2.76 -5.55
N SER A 578 -40.48 -3.06 -6.77
CA SER A 578 -39.61 -3.46 -7.90
C SER A 578 -38.40 -2.55 -8.16
N TYR A 579 -38.53 -1.24 -7.94
CA TYR A 579 -37.47 -0.23 -8.13
C TYR A 579 -36.61 0.01 -6.88
N GLN A 580 -36.94 -0.63 -5.76
CA GLN A 580 -36.19 -0.62 -4.49
C GLN A 580 -35.55 -1.97 -4.19
N LYS A 581 -35.78 -2.98 -5.05
CA LYS A 581 -35.21 -4.32 -4.86
C LYS A 581 -33.69 -4.23 -4.87
N ARG A 582 -33.05 -5.00 -4.00
CA ARG A 582 -31.59 -5.17 -3.95
C ARG A 582 -31.27 -6.58 -3.44
N ILE A 583 -30.04 -7.01 -3.60
CA ILE A 583 -29.56 -8.27 -3.03
C ILE A 583 -29.10 -7.99 -1.58
N SER A 584 -29.43 -8.90 -0.66
CA SER A 584 -28.99 -8.79 0.73
C SER A 584 -27.47 -8.93 0.84
N THR A 585 -26.85 -8.21 1.79
CA THR A 585 -25.41 -8.34 2.09
C THR A 585 -25.02 -9.77 2.46
N ALA A 586 -25.95 -10.54 3.05
CA ALA A 586 -25.71 -11.94 3.41
C ALA A 586 -25.44 -12.85 2.19
N VAL A 587 -25.95 -12.50 1.00
CA VAL A 587 -25.67 -13.26 -0.24
C VAL A 587 -24.20 -13.14 -0.65
N PHE A 588 -23.55 -12.01 -0.36
CA PHE A 588 -22.15 -11.80 -0.73
C PHE A 588 -21.17 -12.66 0.10
N LEU A 589 -21.64 -13.19 1.23
CA LEU A 589 -20.91 -14.17 2.05
C LEU A 589 -21.00 -15.60 1.49
N LEU A 590 -21.89 -15.87 0.53
CA LEU A 590 -22.10 -17.22 0.01
C LEU A 590 -20.93 -17.68 -0.86
N SER A 591 -20.80 -19.00 -1.02
CA SER A 591 -19.87 -19.59 -1.98
C SER A 591 -20.19 -19.20 -3.43
N ASN A 592 -19.19 -19.25 -4.30
CA ASN A 592 -19.34 -18.96 -5.73
C ASN A 592 -20.35 -19.90 -6.41
N ARG A 593 -20.44 -21.16 -5.96
CA ARG A 593 -21.49 -22.10 -6.38
C ARG A 593 -22.89 -21.56 -6.08
N GLN A 594 -23.12 -21.08 -4.87
CA GLN A 594 -24.44 -20.58 -4.45
C GLN A 594 -24.76 -19.22 -5.06
N VAL A 595 -23.76 -18.37 -5.27
CA VAL A 595 -23.92 -17.15 -6.09
C VAL A 595 -24.37 -17.52 -7.50
N ALA A 596 -23.75 -18.51 -8.13
CA ALA A 596 -24.16 -18.98 -9.46
C ALA A 596 -25.60 -19.55 -9.45
N LEU A 597 -25.98 -20.31 -8.43
CA LEU A 597 -27.36 -20.81 -8.26
C LEU A 597 -28.38 -19.68 -8.10
N LEU A 598 -28.07 -18.64 -7.31
CA LEU A 598 -28.93 -17.48 -7.16
C LEU A 598 -29.12 -16.76 -8.51
N LEU A 599 -28.03 -16.52 -9.23
CA LEU A 599 -28.06 -15.90 -10.55
C LEU A 599 -28.89 -16.75 -11.53
N ARG A 600 -28.76 -18.08 -11.50
CA ARG A 600 -29.56 -18.99 -12.34
C ARG A 600 -31.06 -18.76 -12.15
N HIS A 601 -31.52 -18.66 -10.90
CA HIS A 601 -32.94 -18.44 -10.60
C HIS A 601 -33.38 -17.00 -10.82
N LEU A 602 -32.50 -16.00 -10.66
CA LEU A 602 -32.78 -14.63 -11.09
C LEU A 602 -32.99 -14.56 -12.61
N TRP A 603 -32.13 -15.20 -13.41
CA TRP A 603 -32.30 -15.22 -14.87
C TRP A 603 -33.55 -15.98 -15.34
N ALA A 604 -34.01 -16.96 -14.56
CA ALA A 604 -35.25 -17.68 -14.86
C ALA A 604 -36.51 -16.79 -14.80
N THR A 605 -36.41 -15.61 -14.17
CA THR A 605 -37.46 -14.58 -14.10
C THR A 605 -37.24 -13.52 -15.21
N ASP A 606 -36.72 -12.35 -14.85
CA ASP A 606 -36.47 -11.19 -15.71
C ASP A 606 -35.21 -11.31 -16.61
N GLY A 607 -34.58 -12.48 -16.66
CA GLY A 607 -33.44 -12.74 -17.54
C GLY A 607 -33.86 -13.02 -18.98
N THR A 608 -33.02 -12.63 -19.93
CA THR A 608 -33.12 -12.98 -21.35
C THR A 608 -31.86 -13.73 -21.73
N ILE A 609 -32.04 -14.92 -22.30
CA ILE A 609 -31.01 -15.69 -22.98
C ILE A 609 -31.56 -15.91 -24.38
N ALA A 610 -30.91 -15.37 -25.41
CA ALA A 610 -31.39 -15.52 -26.77
C ALA A 610 -30.26 -15.35 -27.79
N PRO A 611 -30.09 -16.29 -28.74
CA PRO A 611 -29.37 -15.99 -29.97
C PRO A 611 -30.19 -15.03 -30.87
N PRO A 612 -29.55 -14.29 -31.80
CA PRO A 612 -30.23 -13.38 -32.72
C PRO A 612 -31.29 -14.10 -33.55
N ALA A 613 -32.45 -13.45 -33.77
CA ALA A 613 -33.55 -14.04 -34.53
C ALA A 613 -33.27 -14.22 -36.03
N THR A 614 -32.36 -13.44 -36.62
CA THR A 614 -32.15 -13.35 -38.08
C THR A 614 -30.71 -13.61 -38.52
N GLY A 615 -29.86 -14.21 -37.67
CA GLY A 615 -28.42 -14.39 -37.93
C GLY A 615 -27.60 -13.08 -37.99
N LYS A 616 -28.26 -11.91 -38.02
CA LYS A 616 -27.66 -10.57 -37.90
C LYS A 616 -27.99 -9.99 -36.52
N GLY A 617 -26.97 -9.73 -35.70
CA GLY A 617 -27.10 -9.15 -34.35
C GLY A 617 -26.21 -9.86 -33.32
N SER A 618 -26.02 -9.25 -32.14
CA SER A 618 -25.29 -9.86 -31.03
C SER A 618 -26.19 -10.77 -30.20
N HIS A 619 -25.67 -11.91 -29.74
CA HIS A 619 -26.36 -12.75 -28.76
C HIS A 619 -26.67 -11.97 -27.47
N SER A 620 -27.82 -12.25 -26.86
CA SER A 620 -28.28 -11.58 -25.64
C SER A 620 -28.26 -12.54 -24.46
N VAL A 621 -27.40 -12.25 -23.49
CA VAL A 621 -27.49 -12.73 -22.11
C VAL A 621 -27.64 -11.48 -21.25
N CYS A 622 -28.86 -11.19 -20.82
CA CYS A 622 -29.20 -9.90 -20.21
C CYS A 622 -30.18 -10.07 -19.06
N TYR A 623 -29.98 -9.35 -17.96
CA TYR A 623 -30.95 -9.24 -16.87
C TYR A 623 -31.55 -7.83 -16.84
N SER A 624 -32.89 -7.74 -16.79
CA SER A 624 -33.61 -6.45 -16.82
C SER A 624 -34.22 -6.14 -15.45
N THR A 625 -34.09 -4.90 -14.99
CA THR A 625 -34.71 -4.49 -13.71
C THR A 625 -35.00 -3.00 -13.68
N ASN A 626 -35.99 -2.59 -12.88
CA ASN A 626 -36.27 -1.18 -12.60
C ASN A 626 -35.51 -0.64 -11.38
N SER A 627 -34.68 -1.46 -10.74
CA SER A 627 -33.82 -1.06 -9.62
C SER A 627 -32.37 -0.92 -10.05
N ARG A 628 -31.80 0.27 -9.85
CA ARG A 628 -30.38 0.53 -10.07
C ARG A 628 -29.49 -0.27 -9.12
N GLU A 629 -29.92 -0.42 -7.88
CA GLU A 629 -29.19 -1.17 -6.85
C GLU A 629 -29.12 -2.65 -7.22
N LEU A 630 -30.26 -3.26 -7.58
CA LEU A 630 -30.27 -4.66 -8.04
C LEU A 630 -29.38 -4.87 -9.26
N ALA A 631 -29.39 -3.95 -10.23
CA ALA A 631 -28.51 -4.05 -11.39
C ALA A 631 -27.02 -4.03 -11.00
N ARG A 632 -26.64 -3.18 -10.03
CA ARG A 632 -25.26 -3.12 -9.51
C ARG A 632 -24.89 -4.38 -8.74
N ASP A 633 -25.80 -4.88 -7.92
CA ASP A 633 -25.58 -6.09 -7.12
C ASP A 633 -25.41 -7.32 -8.03
N VAL A 634 -26.26 -7.47 -9.04
CA VAL A 634 -26.15 -8.54 -10.04
C VAL A 634 -24.83 -8.44 -10.80
N ALA A 635 -24.40 -7.24 -11.20
CA ALA A 635 -23.10 -7.06 -11.85
C ALA A 635 -21.92 -7.40 -10.92
N ALA A 636 -22.02 -7.13 -9.62
CA ALA A 636 -21.01 -7.50 -8.64
C ALA A 636 -20.98 -9.03 -8.36
N LEU A 637 -22.14 -9.69 -8.32
CA LEU A 637 -22.22 -11.14 -8.24
C LEU A 637 -21.68 -11.83 -9.51
N LEU A 638 -21.93 -11.26 -10.70
CA LEU A 638 -21.30 -11.74 -11.93
C LEU A 638 -19.78 -11.63 -11.88
N LEU A 639 -19.25 -10.59 -11.22
CA LEU A 639 -17.80 -10.44 -11.04
C LEU A 639 -17.19 -11.55 -10.18
N ARG A 640 -17.92 -12.07 -9.20
CA ARG A 640 -17.52 -13.23 -8.38
C ARG A 640 -17.40 -14.53 -9.18
N VAL A 641 -18.13 -14.67 -10.27
CA VAL A 641 -18.00 -15.79 -11.22
C VAL A 641 -17.10 -15.44 -12.42
N GLY A 642 -16.35 -14.34 -12.34
CA GLY A 642 -15.36 -13.93 -13.34
C GLY A 642 -15.97 -13.36 -14.63
N ILE A 643 -17.12 -12.70 -14.53
CA ILE A 643 -17.81 -12.04 -15.65
C ILE A 643 -17.88 -10.53 -15.38
N VAL A 644 -17.30 -9.73 -16.28
CA VAL A 644 -17.37 -8.26 -16.20
C VAL A 644 -18.60 -7.78 -16.98
N ALA A 645 -19.74 -7.68 -16.29
CA ALA A 645 -20.99 -7.28 -16.90
C ALA A 645 -21.06 -5.77 -17.20
N ARG A 646 -21.82 -5.42 -18.25
CA ARG A 646 -22.11 -4.03 -18.59
C ARG A 646 -23.52 -3.64 -18.13
N ILE A 647 -23.61 -2.58 -17.33
CA ILE A 647 -24.87 -1.96 -16.94
C ILE A 647 -25.18 -0.83 -17.92
N SER A 648 -26.37 -0.90 -18.52
CA SER A 648 -26.93 0.17 -19.33
C SER A 648 -28.32 0.54 -18.82
N SER A 649 -28.85 1.68 -19.23
CA SER A 649 -30.20 2.10 -18.87
C SER A 649 -30.91 2.74 -20.04
N THR A 650 -32.19 2.45 -20.20
CA THR A 650 -33.07 3.17 -21.13
C THR A 650 -34.07 4.00 -20.35
N TRP A 651 -34.32 5.21 -20.82
CA TRP A 651 -35.37 6.07 -20.29
C TRP A 651 -36.44 6.29 -21.35
N LYS A 652 -37.70 6.21 -20.93
CA LYS A 652 -38.87 6.53 -21.76
C LYS A 652 -39.76 7.49 -20.96
N ALA A 653 -40.15 8.60 -21.57
CA ALA A 653 -41.00 9.61 -20.93
C ALA A 653 -42.29 8.96 -20.37
N GLY A 654 -42.62 9.26 -19.11
CA GLY A 654 -43.76 8.67 -18.39
C GLY A 654 -43.52 7.28 -17.80
N TYR A 655 -42.36 6.66 -18.03
CA TYR A 655 -41.96 5.37 -17.47
C TYR A 655 -40.72 5.51 -16.59
N ARG A 656 -40.57 4.60 -15.62
CA ARG A 656 -39.35 4.51 -14.80
C ARG A 656 -38.19 4.02 -15.66
N SER A 657 -36.98 4.45 -15.33
CA SER A 657 -35.77 3.94 -15.99
C SER A 657 -35.64 2.43 -15.79
N THR A 658 -35.40 1.72 -16.89
CA THR A 658 -35.08 0.29 -16.87
C THR A 658 -33.58 0.12 -17.05
N PHE A 659 -32.97 -0.69 -16.20
CA PHE A 659 -31.56 -1.04 -16.20
C PHE A 659 -31.36 -2.44 -16.77
N PHE A 660 -30.30 -2.61 -17.55
CA PHE A 660 -29.95 -3.87 -18.19
C PHE A 660 -28.53 -4.25 -17.79
N VAL A 661 -28.37 -5.44 -17.22
CA VAL A 661 -27.06 -6.06 -16.92
C VAL A 661 -26.76 -7.05 -18.03
N SER A 662 -25.86 -6.69 -18.93
CA SER A 662 -25.53 -7.46 -20.14
C SER A 662 -24.21 -8.21 -19.99
N VAL A 663 -24.25 -9.52 -20.25
CA VAL A 663 -23.06 -10.36 -20.44
C VAL A 663 -22.75 -10.40 -21.93
N SER A 664 -21.63 -9.79 -22.30
CA SER A 664 -21.25 -9.53 -23.70
C SER A 664 -19.94 -10.22 -24.05
N GLY A 665 -19.84 -10.67 -25.29
CA GLY A 665 -18.67 -11.40 -25.78
C GLY A 665 -18.79 -12.91 -25.58
N ALA A 666 -18.30 -13.68 -26.56
CA ALA A 666 -18.48 -15.13 -26.59
C ALA A 666 -17.85 -15.84 -25.38
N ALA A 667 -16.70 -15.35 -24.88
CA ALA A 667 -16.02 -15.95 -23.73
C ALA A 667 -16.84 -15.84 -22.44
N ASP A 668 -17.34 -14.64 -22.12
CA ASP A 668 -18.14 -14.41 -20.92
C ASP A 668 -19.52 -15.07 -21.01
N GLN A 669 -20.10 -15.14 -22.21
CA GLN A 669 -21.37 -15.84 -22.43
C GLN A 669 -21.22 -17.36 -22.27
N ARG A 670 -20.12 -17.97 -22.75
CA ARG A 670 -19.83 -19.39 -22.46
C ARG A 670 -19.65 -19.63 -20.97
N ARG A 671 -18.83 -18.80 -20.31
CA ARG A 671 -18.62 -18.85 -18.86
C ARG A 671 -19.94 -18.74 -18.09
N PHE A 672 -20.83 -17.85 -18.52
CA PHE A 672 -22.17 -17.73 -17.94
C PHE A 672 -22.97 -19.04 -18.08
N LEU A 673 -23.02 -19.63 -19.27
CA LEU A 673 -23.74 -20.88 -19.52
C LEU A 673 -23.15 -22.06 -18.72
N GLU A 674 -21.83 -22.15 -18.64
CA GLU A 674 -21.11 -23.19 -17.90
C GLU A 674 -21.28 -23.06 -16.38
N THR A 675 -21.17 -21.84 -15.85
CA THR A 675 -21.13 -21.60 -14.39
C THR A 675 -22.52 -21.32 -13.82
N VAL A 676 -23.24 -20.36 -14.40
CA VAL A 676 -24.59 -19.96 -13.95
C VAL A 676 -25.63 -20.89 -14.56
N GLY A 677 -25.56 -21.12 -15.86
CA GLY A 677 -26.54 -21.92 -16.59
C GLY A 677 -27.91 -21.24 -16.68
N ALA A 678 -28.93 -22.05 -16.95
CA ALA A 678 -30.32 -21.61 -17.07
C ALA A 678 -31.25 -22.55 -16.33
N PHE A 679 -32.45 -22.08 -15.99
CA PHE A 679 -33.46 -22.86 -15.30
C PHE A 679 -34.84 -22.59 -15.92
N GLY A 680 -35.67 -23.63 -15.97
CA GLY A 680 -37.07 -23.57 -16.37
C GLY A 680 -37.23 -23.01 -17.79
N PRO A 681 -37.95 -21.89 -17.99
CA PRO A 681 -38.30 -21.39 -19.32
C PRO A 681 -37.10 -20.84 -20.11
N ARG A 682 -35.90 -20.80 -19.52
CA ARG A 682 -34.66 -20.31 -20.15
C ARG A 682 -33.74 -21.42 -20.64
N GLU A 683 -33.95 -22.67 -20.24
CA GLU A 683 -33.09 -23.80 -20.61
C GLU A 683 -33.03 -24.05 -22.13
N PRO A 684 -34.16 -24.06 -22.88
CA PRO A 684 -34.10 -24.28 -24.32
C PRO A 684 -33.35 -23.16 -25.06
N GLN A 685 -33.43 -21.91 -24.57
CA GLN A 685 -32.71 -20.79 -25.15
C GLN A 685 -31.21 -20.87 -24.84
N ALA A 686 -30.84 -21.32 -23.63
CA ALA A 686 -29.46 -21.53 -23.24
C ALA A 686 -28.77 -22.58 -24.11
N ARG A 687 -29.41 -23.74 -24.33
CA ARG A 687 -28.88 -24.78 -25.23
C ARG A 687 -28.71 -24.28 -26.67
N ARG A 688 -29.67 -23.48 -27.16
CA ARG A 688 -29.55 -22.86 -28.49
C ARG A 688 -28.39 -21.88 -28.55
N LEU A 689 -28.20 -21.06 -27.51
CA LEU A 689 -27.08 -20.13 -27.47
C LEU A 689 -25.74 -20.87 -27.38
N GLU A 690 -25.65 -21.92 -26.57
CA GLU A 690 -24.47 -22.78 -26.44
C GLU A 690 -24.04 -23.37 -27.79
N ALA A 691 -24.99 -23.93 -28.54
CA ALA A 691 -24.74 -24.47 -29.89
C ALA A 691 -24.20 -23.38 -30.84
N VAL A 692 -24.75 -22.17 -30.80
CA VAL A 692 -24.28 -21.06 -31.65
C VAL A 692 -22.89 -20.56 -31.21
N LEU A 693 -22.59 -20.59 -29.91
CA LEU A 693 -21.31 -20.16 -29.38
C LEU A 693 -20.21 -21.20 -29.61
N ALA A 694 -20.50 -22.47 -29.85
CA ALA A 694 -19.48 -23.51 -30.10
C ALA A 694 -18.52 -23.11 -31.24
N ASP A 695 -19.06 -22.56 -32.33
CA ASP A 695 -18.28 -22.19 -33.53
C ASP A 695 -17.80 -20.73 -33.55
N CYS A 696 -18.16 -19.92 -32.56
CA CYS A 696 -17.83 -18.50 -32.52
C CYS A 696 -16.40 -18.22 -32.02
N ARG A 697 -15.51 -17.69 -32.86
CA ARG A 697 -14.23 -17.17 -32.36
C ARG A 697 -14.46 -15.94 -31.48
N ALA A 698 -13.93 -15.96 -30.25
CA ALA A 698 -14.10 -14.86 -29.32
C ALA A 698 -13.42 -13.59 -29.84
N ASN A 699 -14.12 -12.45 -29.78
CA ASN A 699 -13.54 -11.16 -30.13
C ASN A 699 -12.53 -10.74 -29.04
N THR A 700 -11.26 -10.65 -29.42
CA THR A 700 -10.15 -10.37 -28.52
C THR A 700 -9.99 -8.89 -28.15
N HIS A 701 -10.83 -7.99 -28.69
CA HIS A 701 -10.71 -6.53 -28.50
C HIS A 701 -11.42 -5.97 -27.26
N VAL A 702 -12.06 -6.81 -26.44
CA VAL A 702 -12.82 -6.38 -25.24
C VAL A 702 -11.91 -6.29 -24.02
N ASP A 703 -11.36 -7.42 -23.56
CA ASP A 703 -10.37 -7.50 -22.48
C ASP A 703 -8.95 -7.32 -23.04
N THR A 704 -8.57 -6.05 -23.21
CA THR A 704 -7.30 -5.65 -23.82
C THR A 704 -6.37 -4.96 -22.82
N LEU A 705 -5.10 -5.30 -22.93
CA LEU A 705 -4.00 -4.70 -22.18
C LEU A 705 -3.60 -3.34 -22.77
N PRO A 706 -2.89 -2.49 -21.99
CA PRO A 706 -2.25 -1.26 -22.46
C PRO A 706 -1.48 -1.46 -23.78
N ARG A 707 -1.55 -0.48 -24.69
CA ARG A 707 -0.78 -0.55 -25.95
C ARG A 707 0.72 -0.48 -25.64
N GLU A 708 1.04 0.23 -24.57
CA GLU A 708 2.36 0.45 -24.01
C GLU A 708 3.05 -0.87 -23.61
N ASP A 709 2.28 -1.92 -23.29
CA ASP A 709 2.82 -3.26 -23.00
C ASP A 709 3.53 -3.87 -24.21
N PHE A 710 3.18 -3.46 -25.45
CA PHE A 710 3.96 -3.85 -26.63
C PHE A 710 5.37 -3.24 -26.65
N GLY A 711 5.59 -2.10 -25.99
CA GLY A 711 6.93 -1.55 -25.82
C GLY A 711 7.83 -2.53 -25.06
N ARG A 712 7.26 -3.27 -24.10
CA ARG A 712 7.98 -4.28 -23.32
C ARG A 712 8.25 -5.57 -24.08
N VAL A 713 7.45 -5.90 -25.10
CA VAL A 713 7.73 -7.03 -26.00
C VAL A 713 8.95 -6.74 -26.89
N LYS A 714 9.14 -5.48 -27.28
CA LYS A 714 10.21 -5.11 -28.24
C LYS A 714 11.61 -5.21 -27.65
N ALA A 715 11.80 -5.03 -26.35
CA ALA A 715 13.11 -5.13 -25.72
C ALA A 715 13.64 -6.58 -25.69
N PRO A 716 12.91 -7.58 -25.16
CA PRO A 716 13.31 -8.99 -25.22
C PRO A 716 13.46 -9.50 -26.65
N MET A 717 12.58 -9.08 -27.59
CA MET A 717 12.75 -9.42 -29.01
C MET A 717 14.10 -8.95 -29.58
N ARG A 718 14.57 -7.76 -29.19
CA ARG A 718 15.88 -7.25 -29.62
C ARG A 718 17.03 -8.01 -28.96
N GLU A 719 16.93 -8.28 -27.67
CA GLU A 719 17.94 -9.01 -26.90
C GLU A 719 18.12 -10.45 -27.41
N GLN A 720 17.03 -11.12 -27.75
CA GLN A 720 17.04 -12.48 -28.29
C GLN A 720 17.24 -12.54 -29.82
N GLY A 721 17.46 -11.40 -30.49
CA GLY A 721 17.64 -11.33 -31.95
C GLY A 721 16.40 -11.72 -32.77
N VAL A 722 15.22 -11.73 -32.16
CA VAL A 722 13.97 -12.11 -32.81
C VAL A 722 13.42 -10.93 -33.62
N SER A 723 13.57 -10.98 -34.94
CA SER A 723 12.98 -9.99 -35.84
C SER A 723 11.44 -10.07 -35.86
N ASP A 724 10.75 -8.97 -36.19
CA ASP A 724 9.28 -8.96 -36.39
C ASP A 724 8.81 -10.01 -37.40
N ARG A 725 9.65 -10.32 -38.40
CA ARG A 725 9.36 -11.33 -39.42
C ARG A 725 9.48 -12.75 -38.88
N LEU A 726 10.52 -13.02 -38.09
CA LEU A 726 10.68 -14.29 -37.39
C LEU A 726 9.55 -14.50 -36.38
N MET A 727 9.21 -13.47 -35.60
CA MET A 727 8.10 -13.50 -34.65
C MET A 727 6.76 -13.78 -35.33
N ALA A 728 6.49 -13.16 -36.48
CA ALA A 728 5.28 -13.43 -37.26
C ALA A 728 5.24 -14.90 -37.72
N ALA A 729 6.37 -15.46 -38.16
CA ALA A 729 6.49 -16.85 -38.59
C ALA A 729 6.29 -17.84 -37.43
N VAL A 730 6.95 -17.62 -36.28
CA VAL A 730 6.82 -18.47 -35.07
C VAL A 730 5.38 -18.46 -34.55
N ARG A 731 4.68 -17.32 -34.65
CA ARG A 731 3.27 -17.19 -34.27
C ARG A 731 2.28 -17.71 -35.32
N GLY A 732 2.74 -18.12 -36.51
CA GLY A 732 1.88 -18.55 -37.61
C GLY A 732 0.99 -17.43 -38.16
N THR A 733 1.44 -16.17 -38.10
CA THR A 733 0.70 -14.98 -38.56
C THR A 733 1.37 -14.32 -39.76
N ALA A 734 0.59 -13.67 -40.63
CA ALA A 734 1.14 -12.92 -41.75
C ALA A 734 2.00 -11.74 -41.26
N TYR A 735 3.13 -11.51 -41.92
CA TYR A 735 3.99 -10.38 -41.60
C TYR A 735 3.34 -9.06 -42.05
N CYS A 736 3.05 -8.17 -41.10
CA CYS A 736 2.42 -6.86 -41.35
C CYS A 736 3.31 -5.67 -40.99
N GLY A 737 4.60 -5.88 -40.75
CA GLY A 737 5.50 -4.86 -40.17
C GLY A 737 5.01 -4.31 -38.82
N SER A 738 5.27 -3.02 -38.56
CA SER A 738 4.96 -2.38 -37.27
C SER A 738 3.47 -2.14 -36.99
N ALA A 739 2.59 -2.45 -37.96
CA ALA A 739 1.14 -2.33 -37.80
C ALA A 739 0.60 -3.20 -36.66
N HIS A 740 1.28 -4.33 -36.36
CA HIS A 740 0.94 -5.23 -35.27
C HIS A 740 1.01 -4.60 -33.87
N PHE A 741 1.77 -3.51 -33.70
CA PHE A 741 1.95 -2.84 -32.41
C PHE A 741 1.06 -1.59 -32.23
N ARG A 742 0.17 -1.30 -33.20
CA ARG A 742 -0.66 -0.08 -33.20
C ARG A 742 -1.98 -0.21 -32.44
N PHE A 743 -2.38 -1.43 -32.05
CA PHE A 743 -3.63 -1.70 -31.33
C PHE A 743 -3.39 -2.18 -29.90
N ALA A 744 -4.43 -2.21 -29.08
CA ALA A 744 -4.32 -2.72 -27.70
C ALA A 744 -4.26 -4.25 -27.71
N PRO A 745 -3.19 -4.89 -27.19
CA PRO A 745 -3.04 -6.33 -27.26
C PRO A 745 -4.11 -7.04 -26.44
N SER A 746 -4.56 -8.19 -26.91
CA SER A 746 -5.34 -9.09 -26.08
C SER A 746 -4.44 -9.83 -25.11
N ARG A 747 -5.01 -10.32 -24.00
CA ARG A 747 -4.26 -11.15 -23.05
C ARG A 747 -3.70 -12.42 -23.68
N GLY A 748 -4.48 -13.08 -24.53
CA GLY A 748 -4.03 -14.27 -25.26
C GLY A 748 -2.87 -13.97 -26.19
N LEU A 749 -2.89 -12.81 -26.87
CA LEU A 749 -1.78 -12.34 -27.69
C LEU A 749 -0.52 -12.11 -26.84
N MET A 750 -0.66 -11.42 -25.70
CA MET A 750 0.48 -11.12 -24.84
C MET A 750 1.06 -12.39 -24.21
N ARG A 751 0.23 -13.37 -23.87
CA ARG A 751 0.67 -14.69 -23.41
C ARG A 751 1.47 -15.44 -24.48
N GLN A 752 1.05 -15.41 -25.74
CA GLN A 752 1.84 -15.99 -26.84
C GLN A 752 3.23 -15.35 -26.95
N TYR A 753 3.31 -14.02 -26.84
CA TYR A 753 4.59 -13.31 -26.81
C TYR A 753 5.44 -13.75 -25.61
N ALA A 754 4.86 -13.84 -24.43
CA ALA A 754 5.54 -14.31 -23.22
C ALA A 754 6.06 -15.75 -23.34
N ASP A 755 5.27 -16.64 -23.95
CA ASP A 755 5.63 -18.05 -24.14
C ASP A 755 6.74 -18.22 -25.17
N ILE A 756 6.75 -17.42 -26.25
CA ILE A 756 7.81 -17.46 -27.27
C ILE A 756 9.12 -16.83 -26.78
N LEU A 757 9.01 -15.75 -26.00
CA LEU A 757 10.17 -15.02 -25.47
C LEU A 757 10.67 -15.59 -24.14
N GLU A 758 10.01 -16.63 -23.60
CA GLU A 758 10.28 -17.20 -22.27
C GLU A 758 10.31 -16.14 -21.15
N ASP A 759 9.50 -15.10 -21.27
CA ASP A 759 9.51 -13.93 -20.38
C ASP A 759 8.41 -14.06 -19.30
N GLU A 760 8.86 -14.29 -18.07
CA GLU A 760 7.96 -14.48 -16.91
C GLU A 760 7.24 -13.19 -16.48
N GLU A 761 7.81 -12.01 -16.73
CA GLU A 761 7.18 -10.73 -16.40
C GLU A 761 6.02 -10.41 -17.35
N LEU A 762 6.23 -10.63 -18.65
CA LEU A 762 5.19 -10.57 -19.68
C LEU A 762 4.09 -11.61 -19.40
N ARG A 763 4.47 -12.81 -18.95
CA ARG A 763 3.52 -13.86 -18.55
C ARG A 763 2.67 -13.40 -17.36
N ALA A 764 3.27 -12.85 -16.31
CA ALA A 764 2.57 -12.33 -15.13
C ALA A 764 1.57 -11.22 -15.48
N ARG A 765 1.93 -10.29 -16.39
CA ARG A 765 1.01 -9.22 -16.85
C ARG A 765 -0.15 -9.76 -17.68
N ALA A 766 0.09 -10.75 -18.53
CA ALA A 766 -0.95 -11.37 -19.33
C ALA A 766 -2.04 -12.04 -18.47
N ILE A 767 -1.65 -12.59 -17.31
CA ILE A 767 -2.53 -13.34 -16.40
C ILE A 767 -3.09 -12.53 -15.22
N ASN A 768 -2.81 -11.23 -15.11
CA ASN A 768 -3.27 -10.43 -13.96
C ASN A 768 -4.81 -10.30 -13.88
N ASP A 769 -5.29 -9.86 -12.72
CA ASP A 769 -6.73 -9.86 -12.37
C ASP A 769 -7.43 -8.53 -12.69
N LEU A 770 -6.80 -7.66 -13.48
CA LEU A 770 -7.34 -6.35 -13.81
C LEU A 770 -8.14 -6.38 -15.12
N PHE A 771 -9.08 -5.45 -15.27
CA PHE A 771 -9.77 -5.18 -16.51
C PHE A 771 -9.71 -3.67 -16.74
N TRP A 772 -9.34 -3.25 -17.95
CA TRP A 772 -9.13 -1.85 -18.29
C TRP A 772 -10.39 -1.23 -18.88
N ASP A 773 -11.25 -0.70 -18.02
CA ASP A 773 -12.54 -0.13 -18.41
C ASP A 773 -12.41 1.34 -18.83
N ARG A 774 -13.20 1.75 -19.83
CA ARG A 774 -13.10 3.07 -20.43
C ARG A 774 -13.93 4.09 -19.65
N ILE A 775 -13.37 5.26 -19.36
CA ILE A 775 -14.10 6.40 -18.82
C ILE A 775 -15.04 6.95 -19.90
N VAL A 776 -16.33 7.07 -19.58
CA VAL A 776 -17.36 7.61 -20.48
C VAL A 776 -17.86 8.99 -20.06
N ALA A 777 -17.70 9.38 -18.80
CA ALA A 777 -18.03 10.71 -18.32
C ALA A 777 -17.24 11.05 -17.04
N ILE A 778 -16.88 12.32 -16.90
CA ILE A 778 -16.30 12.93 -15.70
C ILE A 778 -17.08 14.22 -15.46
N GLU A 779 -17.84 14.29 -14.37
CA GLU A 779 -18.82 15.36 -14.12
C GLU A 779 -18.69 15.87 -12.68
N PRO A 780 -18.73 17.20 -12.43
CA PRO A 780 -18.85 17.74 -11.08
C PRO A 780 -20.11 17.20 -10.40
N ASP A 781 -20.04 16.91 -9.10
CA ASP A 781 -21.08 16.16 -8.39
C ASP A 781 -21.37 16.72 -6.99
N GLY A 782 -21.27 18.05 -6.87
CA GLY A 782 -21.58 18.81 -5.66
C GLY A 782 -20.49 18.72 -4.59
N GLU A 783 -20.87 19.05 -3.36
CA GLU A 783 -20.05 18.87 -2.16
C GLU A 783 -20.69 17.84 -1.24
N GLU A 784 -19.89 16.95 -0.68
CA GLU A 784 -20.35 15.90 0.23
C GLU A 784 -19.29 15.57 1.27
N ASP A 785 -19.70 14.94 2.36
CA ASP A 785 -18.78 14.31 3.28
C ASP A 785 -17.96 13.22 2.59
N VAL A 786 -16.64 13.37 2.68
CA VAL A 786 -15.67 12.45 2.12
C VAL A 786 -14.93 11.70 3.21
N PHE A 787 -14.53 10.49 2.86
CA PHE A 787 -13.97 9.47 3.72
C PHE A 787 -12.73 8.90 3.06
N ASP A 788 -11.92 8.23 3.86
CA ASP A 788 -10.76 7.55 3.36
C ASP A 788 -10.38 6.35 4.25
N LEU A 789 -9.59 5.45 3.69
CA LEU A 789 -9.06 4.28 4.38
C LEU A 789 -7.61 4.00 3.96
N THR A 790 -6.81 3.51 4.91
CA THR A 790 -5.42 3.11 4.64
C THR A 790 -5.26 1.61 4.70
N VAL A 791 -4.59 1.07 3.69
CA VAL A 791 -4.12 -0.32 3.64
C VAL A 791 -2.59 -0.30 3.56
N PRO A 792 -1.86 -0.67 4.64
CA PRO A 792 -0.40 -0.80 4.60
C PRO A 792 0.07 -1.81 3.56
N GLY A 793 1.23 -1.57 2.98
CA GLY A 793 1.83 -2.47 1.98
C GLY A 793 1.33 -2.18 0.57
N PRO A 794 0.28 -2.86 0.05
CA PRO A 794 -0.19 -2.69 -1.34
C PRO A 794 -0.73 -1.29 -1.68
N ALA A 795 -1.02 -0.47 -0.67
CA ALA A 795 -1.41 0.93 -0.82
C ALA A 795 -2.63 1.17 -1.73
N SER A 796 -3.53 0.18 -1.80
CA SER A 796 -4.73 0.25 -2.62
C SER A 796 -5.89 -0.52 -1.99
N TRP A 797 -7.09 -0.29 -2.47
CA TRP A 797 -8.30 -1.03 -2.10
C TRP A 797 -9.32 -0.97 -3.24
N LEU A 798 -10.30 -1.88 -3.22
CA LEU A 798 -11.34 -1.94 -4.25
C LEU A 798 -12.60 -1.14 -3.84
N ALA A 799 -12.88 -0.07 -4.57
CA ALA A 799 -14.08 0.74 -4.48
C ALA A 799 -15.13 0.25 -5.49
N ASP A 800 -16.02 -0.65 -5.07
CA ASP A 800 -16.98 -1.37 -5.92
C ASP A 800 -16.30 -2.02 -7.15
N GLY A 801 -15.13 -2.62 -6.89
CA GLY A 801 -14.29 -3.24 -7.91
C GLY A 801 -13.42 -2.27 -8.72
N ILE A 802 -13.48 -0.96 -8.50
CA ILE A 802 -12.53 0.01 -9.08
C ILE A 802 -11.28 0.06 -8.20
N VAL A 803 -10.09 -0.02 -8.80
CA VAL A 803 -8.82 0.04 -8.06
C VAL A 803 -8.54 1.49 -7.63
N SER A 804 -8.64 1.73 -6.33
CA SER A 804 -8.48 3.02 -5.67
C SER A 804 -7.21 3.04 -4.83
N HIS A 805 -6.50 4.17 -4.82
CA HIS A 805 -5.28 4.35 -4.03
C HIS A 805 -5.60 4.68 -2.56
N ASN A 806 -4.67 4.38 -1.65
CA ASN A 806 -4.74 4.84 -0.26
C ASN A 806 -4.33 6.33 -0.13
N SER A 807 -4.52 6.93 1.06
CA SER A 807 -3.82 8.17 1.38
C SER A 807 -2.85 8.03 2.55
N GLY A 808 -1.80 8.87 2.54
CA GLY A 808 -1.18 9.34 3.79
C GLY A 808 0.13 8.73 4.27
N ALA A 809 0.94 8.03 3.47
CA ALA A 809 2.22 7.45 3.95
C ALA A 809 3.15 8.48 4.64
N LEU A 810 3.31 9.67 4.03
CA LEU A 810 4.07 10.78 4.63
C LEU A 810 3.55 11.20 6.00
N GLU A 811 2.23 11.20 6.17
CA GLU A 811 1.62 11.55 7.45
C GLU A 811 1.86 10.46 8.48
N GLN A 812 1.75 9.18 8.11
CA GLN A 812 1.89 8.07 9.05
C GLN A 812 3.29 8.03 9.67
N ASP A 813 4.33 8.17 8.85
CA ASP A 813 5.71 8.01 9.28
C ASP A 813 6.24 9.19 10.11
N ALA A 814 5.75 10.42 9.83
CA ALA A 814 6.17 11.60 10.56
C ALA A 814 5.68 11.59 12.02
N ASP A 815 6.51 12.06 12.93
CA ASP A 815 6.17 12.23 14.35
C ASP A 815 5.64 13.63 14.63
N LEU A 816 6.19 14.63 13.92
CA LEU A 816 5.80 16.03 13.95
C LEU A 816 5.58 16.56 12.52
N ILE A 817 4.46 17.23 12.27
CA ILE A 817 4.17 17.90 11.00
C ILE A 817 3.85 19.36 11.28
N LEU A 818 4.68 20.25 10.74
CA LEU A 818 4.51 21.69 10.78
C LEU A 818 4.07 22.19 9.41
N PHE A 819 3.00 22.99 9.37
CA PHE A 819 2.61 23.72 8.16
C PHE A 819 2.98 25.19 8.28
N LEU A 820 3.56 25.75 7.22
CA LEU A 820 3.79 27.19 7.12
C LEU A 820 2.70 27.85 6.29
N TYR A 821 2.07 28.86 6.87
CA TYR A 821 1.04 29.66 6.23
C TYR A 821 1.29 31.16 6.42
N ARG A 822 1.37 31.90 5.30
CA ARG A 822 1.55 33.35 5.29
C ARG A 822 0.28 34.02 4.78
N PRO A 823 -0.52 34.67 5.64
CA PRO A 823 -1.75 35.36 5.23
C PRO A 823 -1.53 36.39 4.12
N SER A 824 -0.41 37.13 4.14
CA SER A 824 -0.09 38.18 3.16
C SER A 824 0.15 37.70 1.73
N ILE A 825 0.32 36.40 1.51
CA ILE A 825 0.37 35.84 0.15
C ILE A 825 -1.02 35.79 -0.49
N TYR A 826 -2.08 35.77 0.33
CA TYR A 826 -3.45 35.53 -0.12
C TYR A 826 -4.42 36.68 0.17
N LYS A 827 -4.05 37.60 1.05
CA LYS A 827 -4.88 38.74 1.46
C LYS A 827 -4.11 40.04 1.26
N GLU A 828 -4.69 40.96 0.49
CA GLU A 828 -4.10 42.26 0.18
C GLU A 828 -4.41 43.31 1.27
N ASP A 829 -5.55 43.19 1.97
CA ASP A 829 -6.02 44.14 2.99
C ASP A 829 -5.67 43.74 4.43
N LEU A 830 -4.41 43.37 4.70
CA LEU A 830 -3.97 43.06 6.07
C LEU A 830 -3.46 44.32 6.78
N PRO A 831 -3.74 44.48 8.09
CA PRO A 831 -3.08 45.49 8.91
C PRO A 831 -1.54 45.39 8.78
N PRO A 832 -0.80 46.51 8.79
CA PRO A 832 0.66 46.50 8.62
C PRO A 832 1.41 45.61 9.63
N ASP A 833 0.87 45.49 10.85
CA ASP A 833 1.36 44.64 11.93
C ASP A 833 1.08 43.14 11.71
N GLU A 834 0.10 42.79 10.86
CA GLU A 834 -0.21 41.40 10.49
C GLU A 834 0.42 40.96 9.16
N ALA A 835 0.85 41.90 8.31
CA ALA A 835 1.37 41.62 6.97
C ALA A 835 2.61 40.69 6.95
N ASN A 836 3.43 40.75 8.00
CA ASN A 836 4.64 39.94 8.15
C ASN A 836 4.45 38.71 9.04
N ILE A 837 3.25 38.48 9.60
CA ILE A 837 3.00 37.32 10.45
C ILE A 837 2.94 36.06 9.59
N THR A 838 3.62 35.02 10.05
CA THR A 838 3.52 33.65 9.53
C THR A 838 3.00 32.74 10.62
N GLU A 839 2.02 31.92 10.28
CA GLU A 839 1.50 30.87 11.13
C GLU A 839 2.29 29.57 10.89
N VAL A 840 2.92 29.07 11.95
CA VAL A 840 3.48 27.72 12.06
C VAL A 840 2.42 26.85 12.72
N ILE A 841 1.70 26.08 11.91
CA ILE A 841 0.59 25.23 12.37
C ILE A 841 1.16 23.83 12.66
N ILE A 842 1.11 23.41 13.91
CA ILE A 842 1.43 22.05 14.34
C ILE A 842 0.25 21.15 13.94
N GLY A 843 0.33 20.56 12.75
CA GLY A 843 -0.72 19.73 12.17
C GLY A 843 -0.79 18.33 12.78
N LYS A 844 0.36 17.78 13.19
CA LYS A 844 0.48 16.49 13.88
C LYS A 844 1.62 16.56 14.88
N GLN A 845 1.42 16.02 16.08
CA GLN A 845 2.47 15.80 17.06
C GLN A 845 2.15 14.50 17.82
N ARG A 846 3.04 13.50 17.78
CA ARG A 846 2.79 12.19 18.43
C ARG A 846 2.76 12.24 19.95
N ASN A 847 3.58 13.12 20.54
CA ASN A 847 3.87 13.13 21.98
C ASN A 847 3.48 14.45 22.66
N GLY A 848 2.61 15.25 22.05
CA GLY A 848 2.28 16.60 22.53
C GLY A 848 1.10 17.23 21.80
N PRO A 849 0.72 18.46 22.17
CA PRO A 849 -0.46 19.14 21.61
C PRO A 849 -0.27 19.53 20.14
N VAL A 850 -1.40 19.75 19.46
CA VAL A 850 -1.47 20.45 18.16
C VAL A 850 -1.94 21.89 18.40
N GLY A 851 -1.55 22.80 17.53
CA GLY A 851 -1.84 24.23 17.72
C GLY A 851 -1.22 25.10 16.64
N THR A 852 -1.32 26.42 16.81
CA THR A 852 -0.74 27.39 15.87
C THR A 852 0.16 28.35 16.62
N VAL A 853 1.43 28.39 16.23
CA VAL A 853 2.41 29.35 16.71
C VAL A 853 2.57 30.44 15.66
N LYS A 854 2.58 31.71 16.08
CA LYS A 854 2.81 32.84 15.19
C LYS A 854 4.25 33.34 15.31
N VAL A 855 4.91 33.52 14.18
CA VAL A 855 6.27 34.08 14.03
C VAL A 855 6.25 35.22 13.02
N VAL A 856 7.25 36.10 13.04
CA VAL A 856 7.35 37.22 12.09
C VAL A 856 8.36 36.86 11.00
N PHE A 857 7.96 36.99 9.73
CA PHE A 857 8.84 36.81 8.58
C PHE A 857 9.30 38.17 8.04
N LEU A 858 10.61 38.38 8.03
CA LEU A 858 11.29 39.55 7.48
C LEU A 858 11.81 39.21 6.07
N PRO A 859 11.03 39.50 5.00
CA PRO A 859 11.37 39.06 3.65
C PRO A 859 12.71 39.60 3.15
N GLN A 860 13.07 40.84 3.53
CA GLN A 860 14.34 41.48 3.14
C GLN A 860 15.57 40.69 3.60
N TYR A 861 15.47 40.00 4.75
CA TYR A 861 16.56 39.23 5.34
C TYR A 861 16.39 37.71 5.18
N ALA A 862 15.28 37.26 4.58
CA ALA A 862 14.84 35.87 4.58
C ALA A 862 14.91 35.24 5.99
N ARG A 863 14.43 35.98 7.00
CA ARG A 863 14.56 35.62 8.43
C ARG A 863 13.20 35.53 9.11
N PHE A 864 13.03 34.54 9.98
CA PHE A 864 11.94 34.44 10.93
C PHE A 864 12.39 34.90 12.33
N GLU A 865 11.52 35.58 13.06
CA GLU A 865 11.75 36.03 14.44
C GLU A 865 10.54 35.78 15.35
N ASN A 866 10.77 35.78 16.68
CA ASN A 866 9.71 35.68 17.67
C ASN A 866 8.85 36.96 17.68
N ILE A 867 7.53 36.83 17.87
CA ILE A 867 6.62 37.99 17.94
C ILE A 867 7.02 38.98 19.05
N ALA A 868 7.52 38.47 20.19
CA ALA A 868 7.93 39.32 21.30
C ALA A 868 9.10 40.26 20.93
N ASP A 869 9.94 39.84 19.98
CA ASP A 869 11.09 40.62 19.53
C ASP A 869 10.71 41.69 18.51
N PHE A 870 9.61 41.52 17.78
CA PHE A 870 9.11 42.49 16.81
C PHE A 870 8.69 43.82 17.45
N HIS A 871 8.03 43.77 18.62
CA HIS A 871 7.64 44.97 19.36
C HIS A 871 8.82 45.69 20.04
N ARG A 872 10.02 45.09 20.06
CA ARG A 872 11.24 45.69 20.63
C ARG A 872 12.14 46.33 19.58
N GLN A 873 11.91 46.09 18.28
CA GLN A 873 12.71 46.72 17.23
C GLN A 873 12.19 48.14 16.95
N PRO A 874 13.06 49.17 16.91
CA PRO A 874 12.69 50.46 16.35
C PRO A 874 12.18 50.20 14.93
N GLN A 875 11.01 50.75 14.59
CA GLN A 875 10.50 50.63 13.22
C GLN A 875 11.61 51.04 12.25
N PRO A 876 11.90 50.24 11.21
CA PRO A 876 12.72 50.72 10.12
C PRO A 876 11.96 51.89 9.50
N PHE A 877 12.63 53.04 9.42
CA PHE A 877 12.12 54.27 8.81
C PHE A 877 11.36 54.05 7.50
#